data_AF-A0A1Q3JY88-F1
#
_entry.id   AF-A0A1Q3JY88-F1
#
_cell.length_a   1.000
_cell.length_b   1.000
_cell.length_c   1.000
_cell.angle_alpha   90.00
_cell.angle_beta   90.00
_cell.angle_gamma   90.00
#
_symmetry.space_group_name_H-M   'P 1'
#
loop_
_entity.id
_entity.type
_entity.pdbx_description
1 polymer ?
#
loop_
_entity_poly.entity_id
_entity_poly.type
_entity_poly.pdbx_seq_one_letter_code
_entity_poly.pdbx_strand_id
1 'polypeptide(L)'
;MLGDEILDSRGCPTLRVEVRLQSGIRAFASVPSGASTGESEAHELRDGDPKRYGGRGVLKAIANLEEIGRVIRGRDPTKQADLDHLLIETDGTETKSRLGANAIVGTSMAIARAGAQVSQKPLYAYLANAAGYRIPVPMMNVINGGVHAANSLDFQEFMIVPHGAPSFREAMRWSSETYYALRNLLIEKGLTIGVGDEGGFSPNLDSNDAACSLIVEAIQRAGFIPGEQIALAIDPAASSFCRDGSYDLKKSGAGTMDSVALEALYRNWIKRFPIVSIEDGFGEHDWPAFQAQIAELGQSVQIVGDDLYVTNPKLIERGVAETTTNAALIKLNQIGTVSETVAAISACRAAGWNYIVSHRSGETDDPFIADFAVAMNGGQIKAGAPCRGERLAKYNRLLEIEREVAGQSFYLSPFAADHARSKDNLRTAEVSVSSGQDVVAVIEEASSARRCLTVAQRAAQLAGNIPLTALHICVDPDKLIAAAEEIDLQTMRELREGTAQERLHQARYIFEGWLAFSGARVKWLEHVGDITSSLVAEVKGAGLIAVAQPHNLDAADALHAAIFNTGRPVLFVPTEGDLPPTLGEHIVIAWKPRTQARKAIARTIPWLRAARQLTIVAVDETGAGQGCAEALGFLKDQGISAEVRHVHTQPGQHIGARLLSEAEALAADAIVMGAFRFGQIFECVFGGVTHEVLRNTRLPVFMMH
;
A
#
# COMPACT_ATOMS: atom_id res chain seq x y z
N MET A 1 -25.90 21.02 14.27
CA MET A 1 -25.23 21.06 12.96
C MET A 1 -25.32 22.45 12.41
N LEU A 2 -24.36 22.84 11.58
CA LEU A 2 -24.41 24.06 10.78
C LEU A 2 -24.02 23.71 9.34
N GLY A 3 -24.43 24.53 8.40
CA GLY A 3 -24.02 24.42 7.00
C GLY A 3 -23.68 25.79 6.44
N ASP A 4 -22.59 25.84 5.69
CA ASP A 4 -22.12 27.05 5.01
C ASP A 4 -22.14 26.81 3.50
N GLU A 5 -22.64 27.80 2.74
CA GLU A 5 -22.48 27.84 1.29
C GLU A 5 -21.06 28.34 0.98
N ILE A 6 -20.24 27.48 0.40
CA ILE A 6 -18.87 27.76 -0.04
C ILE A 6 -18.76 27.59 -1.55
N LEU A 7 -17.59 27.80 -2.14
CA LEU A 7 -17.34 27.58 -3.56
C LEU A 7 -16.40 26.39 -3.77
N ASP A 8 -16.66 25.61 -4.82
CA ASP A 8 -15.76 24.58 -5.34
C ASP A 8 -14.65 25.18 -6.21
N SER A 9 -13.76 24.34 -6.73
CA SER A 9 -12.61 24.71 -7.56
C SER A 9 -12.98 25.32 -8.92
N ARG A 10 -14.25 25.21 -9.33
CA ARG A 10 -14.80 25.83 -10.54
C ARG A 10 -15.52 27.14 -10.24
N GLY A 11 -15.54 27.57 -8.98
CA GLY A 11 -16.28 28.74 -8.53
C GLY A 11 -17.80 28.52 -8.48
N CYS A 12 -18.26 27.27 -8.47
CA CYS A 12 -19.66 26.93 -8.30
C CYS A 12 -19.99 26.74 -6.81
N PRO A 13 -21.20 27.13 -6.34
CA PRO A 13 -21.58 26.87 -4.96
C PRO A 13 -21.52 25.38 -4.61
N THR A 14 -21.06 25.07 -3.41
CA THR A 14 -21.20 23.78 -2.74
C THR A 14 -21.38 24.04 -1.25
N LEU A 15 -21.59 23.01 -0.44
CA LEU A 15 -21.76 23.18 1.00
C LEU A 15 -20.63 22.55 1.82
N ARG A 16 -20.39 23.17 2.98
CA ARG A 16 -19.60 22.60 4.08
C ARG A 16 -20.53 22.33 5.25
N VAL A 17 -20.47 21.10 5.77
CA VAL A 17 -21.29 20.69 6.93
C VAL A 17 -20.43 20.65 8.18
N GLU A 18 -20.92 21.24 9.27
CA GLU A 18 -20.33 21.15 10.61
C GLU A 18 -21.19 20.29 11.55
N VAL A 19 -20.57 19.28 12.16
CA VAL A 19 -21.12 18.50 13.27
C VAL A 19 -20.47 18.94 14.57
N ARG A 20 -21.29 19.25 15.58
CA ARG A 20 -20.86 19.64 16.93
C ARG A 20 -21.34 18.62 17.95
N LEU A 21 -20.43 18.16 18.79
CA LEU A 21 -20.74 17.25 19.89
C LEU A 21 -20.87 18.02 21.21
N GLN A 22 -21.55 17.41 22.20
CA GLN A 22 -21.64 17.96 23.55
C GLN A 22 -20.27 18.10 24.24
N SER A 23 -19.29 17.30 23.83
CA SER A 23 -17.90 17.37 24.30
C SER A 23 -17.15 18.63 23.83
N GLY A 24 -17.74 19.45 22.95
CA GLY A 24 -17.09 20.60 22.32
C GLY A 24 -16.30 20.26 21.05
N ILE A 25 -16.20 18.98 20.69
CA ILE A 25 -15.64 18.53 19.41
C ILE A 25 -16.45 19.12 18.25
N ARG A 26 -15.72 19.63 17.25
CA ARG A 26 -16.26 20.18 16.00
C ARG A 26 -15.57 19.51 14.82
N ALA A 27 -16.35 18.93 13.93
CA ALA A 27 -15.85 18.29 12.72
C ALA A 27 -16.57 18.86 11.50
N PHE A 28 -15.83 19.01 10.41
CA PHE A 28 -16.30 19.64 9.17
C PHE A 28 -16.01 18.74 7.98
N ALA A 29 -16.89 18.75 6.99
CA ALA A 29 -16.62 18.16 5.68
C ALA A 29 -17.16 19.08 4.58
N SER A 30 -16.36 19.27 3.53
CA SER A 30 -16.76 20.02 2.33
C SER A 30 -17.07 19.04 1.20
N VAL A 31 -18.17 19.29 0.48
CA VAL A 31 -18.72 18.33 -0.48
C VAL A 31 -18.23 18.65 -1.89
N PRO A 32 -17.62 17.70 -2.61
CA PRO A 32 -17.29 17.90 -4.02
C PRO A 32 -18.54 17.78 -4.92
N SER A 33 -18.46 18.27 -6.15
CA SER A 33 -19.54 18.26 -7.14
C SER A 33 -19.05 17.79 -8.51
N GLY A 34 -19.90 17.06 -9.25
CA GLY A 34 -19.64 16.63 -10.62
C GLY A 34 -19.91 17.70 -11.67
N ALA A 35 -19.47 17.46 -12.91
CA ALA A 35 -19.89 18.23 -14.10
C ALA A 35 -21.15 17.67 -14.75
N SER A 36 -21.34 16.35 -14.64
CA SER A 36 -22.51 15.61 -15.10
C SER A 36 -23.02 14.73 -13.96
N THR A 37 -24.32 14.46 -13.96
CA THR A 37 -25.00 13.53 -13.04
C THR A 37 -25.78 12.53 -13.89
N GLY A 38 -25.47 11.24 -13.77
CA GLY A 38 -26.20 10.18 -14.47
C GLY A 38 -27.57 9.89 -13.83
N GLU A 39 -28.45 9.17 -14.55
CA GLU A 39 -29.82 8.90 -14.08
C GLU A 39 -29.88 8.02 -12.82
N SER A 40 -28.86 7.20 -12.59
CA SER A 40 -28.75 6.27 -11.44
C SER A 40 -27.87 6.78 -10.30
N GLU A 41 -27.34 8.01 -10.39
CA GLU A 41 -26.50 8.65 -9.35
C GLU A 41 -27.36 9.28 -8.24
N ALA A 42 -26.81 9.39 -7.03
CA ALA A 42 -27.37 10.23 -5.99
C ALA A 42 -27.44 11.71 -6.44
N HIS A 43 -28.58 12.36 -6.23
CA HIS A 43 -28.89 13.66 -6.80
C HIS A 43 -28.46 14.80 -5.87
N GLU A 44 -27.52 15.63 -6.33
CA GLU A 44 -27.15 16.89 -5.68
C GLU A 44 -28.28 17.93 -5.69
N LEU A 45 -28.75 18.38 -4.53
CA LEU A 45 -29.82 19.38 -4.47
C LEU A 45 -29.31 20.80 -4.73
N ARG A 46 -29.85 21.43 -5.78
CA ARG A 46 -29.59 22.82 -6.18
C ARG A 46 -30.81 23.72 -5.98
N ASP A 47 -30.58 25.02 -5.83
CA ASP A 47 -31.61 26.03 -5.60
C ASP A 47 -32.52 26.22 -6.83
N GLY A 48 -31.95 26.17 -8.03
CA GLY A 48 -32.67 26.42 -9.28
C GLY A 48 -33.10 27.88 -9.47
N ASP A 49 -32.63 28.82 -8.64
CA ASP A 49 -32.88 30.25 -8.78
C ASP A 49 -31.90 30.87 -9.80
N PRO A 50 -32.35 31.26 -11.02
CA PRO A 50 -31.46 31.81 -12.04
C PRO A 50 -30.76 33.11 -11.61
N LYS A 51 -31.30 33.83 -10.61
CA LYS A 51 -30.72 35.08 -10.10
C LYS A 51 -29.52 34.86 -9.20
N ARG A 52 -29.31 33.65 -8.68
CA ARG A 52 -28.19 33.31 -7.79
C ARG A 52 -27.34 32.21 -8.42
N TYR A 53 -26.09 32.54 -8.75
CA TYR A 53 -25.14 31.61 -9.36
C TYR A 53 -25.69 30.87 -10.60
N GLY A 54 -26.62 31.50 -11.34
CA GLY A 54 -27.26 30.88 -12.50
C GLY A 54 -28.05 29.61 -12.18
N GLY A 55 -28.68 29.52 -11.01
CA GLY A 55 -29.44 28.35 -10.57
C GLY A 55 -28.65 27.35 -9.72
N ARG A 56 -27.34 27.52 -9.59
CA ARG A 56 -26.44 26.55 -8.93
C ARG A 56 -26.26 26.74 -7.42
N GLY A 57 -27.00 27.65 -6.79
CA GLY A 57 -26.98 27.80 -5.32
C GLY A 57 -27.34 26.52 -4.58
N VAL A 58 -26.96 26.40 -3.31
CA VAL A 58 -27.19 25.21 -2.47
C VAL A 58 -27.90 25.52 -1.14
N LEU A 59 -28.58 26.66 -1.04
CA LEU A 59 -29.29 27.03 0.18
C LEU A 59 -30.42 26.07 0.55
N LYS A 60 -31.08 25.44 -0.43
CA LYS A 60 -32.07 24.38 -0.18
C LYS A 60 -31.45 23.18 0.54
N ALA A 61 -30.29 22.71 0.08
CA ALA A 61 -29.56 21.62 0.72
C ALA A 61 -29.10 22.00 2.14
N ILE A 62 -28.66 23.25 2.33
CA ILE A 62 -28.28 23.76 3.66
C ILE A 62 -29.49 23.84 4.59
N ALA A 63 -30.65 24.29 4.11
CA ALA A 63 -31.88 24.33 4.90
C ALA A 63 -32.29 22.92 5.38
N ASN A 64 -32.10 21.90 4.55
CA ASN A 64 -32.38 20.50 4.91
C ASN A 64 -31.49 19.96 6.04
N LEU A 65 -30.35 20.59 6.35
CA LEU A 65 -29.51 20.21 7.49
C LEU A 65 -30.22 20.42 8.84
N GLU A 66 -31.25 21.26 8.91
CA GLU A 66 -32.07 21.41 10.12
C GLU A 66 -32.85 20.12 10.42
N GLU A 67 -33.44 19.51 9.39
CA GLU A 67 -34.17 18.24 9.53
C GLU A 67 -33.20 17.10 9.87
N ILE A 68 -32.11 16.98 9.12
CA ILE A 68 -31.03 16.02 9.39
C ILE A 68 -30.55 16.16 10.84
N GLY A 69 -30.27 17.39 11.26
CA GLY A 69 -29.78 17.69 12.60
C GLY A 69 -30.78 17.42 13.72
N ARG A 70 -32.10 17.38 13.46
CA ARG A 70 -33.11 16.92 14.42
C ARG A 70 -33.06 15.42 14.60
N VAL A 71 -32.90 14.69 13.49
CA VAL A 71 -32.95 13.23 13.47
C VAL A 71 -31.70 12.59 14.09
N ILE A 72 -30.51 13.14 13.84
CA ILE A 72 -29.25 12.58 14.37
C ILE A 72 -28.89 13.10 15.78
N ARG A 73 -29.68 14.01 16.36
CA ARG A 73 -29.37 14.64 17.64
C ARG A 73 -29.30 13.60 18.77
N GLY A 74 -28.24 13.68 19.58
CA GLY A 74 -28.05 12.80 20.74
C GLY A 74 -27.55 11.40 20.39
N ARG A 75 -27.22 11.14 19.12
CA ARG A 75 -26.61 9.88 18.66
C ARG A 75 -25.08 9.92 18.83
N ASP A 76 -24.51 8.74 19.04
CA ASP A 76 -23.07 8.54 19.15
C ASP A 76 -22.42 8.60 17.75
N PRO A 77 -21.47 9.52 17.48
CA PRO A 77 -20.82 9.64 16.18
C PRO A 77 -19.93 8.44 15.81
N THR A 78 -19.62 7.54 16.75
CA THR A 78 -18.89 6.29 16.46
C THR A 78 -19.76 5.24 15.76
N LYS A 79 -21.09 5.44 15.74
CA LYS A 79 -22.06 4.56 15.09
C LYS A 79 -22.35 5.00 13.65
N GLN A 80 -21.31 5.03 12.82
CA GLN A 80 -21.37 5.54 11.44
C GLN A 80 -22.48 4.87 10.61
N ALA A 81 -22.56 3.54 10.62
CA ALA A 81 -23.55 2.80 9.83
C ALA A 81 -25.00 3.10 10.25
N ASP A 82 -25.25 3.15 11.56
CA ASP A 82 -26.59 3.46 12.09
C ASP A 82 -27.01 4.89 11.73
N LEU A 83 -26.07 5.83 11.79
CA LEU A 83 -26.30 7.23 11.41
C LEU A 83 -26.55 7.37 9.91
N ASP A 84 -25.74 6.75 9.06
CA ASP A 84 -25.92 6.78 7.62
C ASP A 84 -27.26 6.13 7.21
N HIS A 85 -27.63 5.01 7.81
CA HIS A 85 -28.93 4.37 7.61
C HIS A 85 -30.08 5.32 7.93
N LEU A 86 -29.98 6.00 9.08
CA LEU A 86 -30.98 6.97 9.50
C LEU A 86 -31.08 8.17 8.53
N LEU A 87 -29.96 8.63 7.96
CA LEU A 87 -29.97 9.68 6.92
C LEU A 87 -30.72 9.20 5.66
N ILE A 88 -30.44 7.98 5.22
CA ILE A 88 -31.08 7.36 4.04
C ILE A 88 -32.59 7.20 4.27
N GLU A 89 -32.99 6.62 5.41
CA GLU A 89 -34.40 6.45 5.77
C GLU A 89 -35.13 7.79 5.89
N THR A 90 -34.47 8.80 6.45
CA THR A 90 -35.06 10.13 6.57
C THR A 90 -35.31 10.70 5.19
N ASP A 91 -34.36 10.63 4.26
CA ASP A 91 -34.57 11.08 2.89
C ASP A 91 -35.75 10.34 2.23
N GLY A 92 -35.76 9.02 2.31
CA GLY A 92 -36.83 8.16 1.83
C GLY A 92 -36.86 7.95 0.30
N THR A 93 -35.93 8.53 -0.45
CA THR A 93 -35.80 8.32 -1.90
C THR A 93 -34.55 7.52 -2.23
N GLU A 94 -34.59 6.73 -3.32
CA GLU A 94 -33.43 5.91 -3.73
C GLU A 94 -32.22 6.78 -4.12
N THR A 95 -32.46 7.93 -4.73
CA THR A 95 -31.43 8.86 -5.23
C THR A 95 -31.06 9.96 -4.24
N LYS A 96 -31.55 9.91 -3.00
CA LYS A 96 -31.25 10.94 -1.97
C LYS A 96 -31.69 12.36 -2.36
N SER A 97 -32.73 12.45 -3.20
CA SER A 97 -33.15 13.68 -3.89
C SER A 97 -33.99 14.63 -3.03
N ARG A 98 -34.58 14.17 -1.92
CA ARG A 98 -35.46 14.99 -1.08
C ARG A 98 -34.65 15.92 -0.18
N LEU A 99 -33.69 15.35 0.56
CA LEU A 99 -32.77 16.10 1.41
C LEU A 99 -31.59 16.64 0.61
N GLY A 100 -31.22 15.95 -0.48
CA GLY A 100 -30.07 16.24 -1.31
C GLY A 100 -28.87 15.37 -0.93
N ALA A 101 -28.33 14.66 -1.91
CA ALA A 101 -27.18 13.79 -1.73
C ALA A 101 -25.95 14.54 -1.18
N ASN A 102 -25.82 15.82 -1.56
CA ASN A 102 -24.80 16.73 -1.06
C ASN A 102 -24.95 17.03 0.44
N ALA A 103 -26.16 17.25 0.95
CA ALA A 103 -26.40 17.43 2.39
C ALA A 103 -26.11 16.15 3.19
N ILE A 104 -26.50 15.00 2.65
CA ILE A 104 -26.32 13.69 3.29
C ILE A 104 -24.83 13.31 3.34
N VAL A 105 -24.11 13.36 2.22
CA VAL A 105 -22.70 12.96 2.18
C VAL A 105 -21.82 13.88 3.02
N GLY A 106 -22.09 15.19 2.99
CA GLY A 106 -21.39 16.15 3.85
C GLY A 106 -21.60 15.86 5.33
N THR A 107 -22.82 15.50 5.71
CA THR A 107 -23.12 15.08 7.09
C THR A 107 -22.41 13.77 7.45
N SER A 108 -22.49 12.77 6.58
CA SER A 108 -21.87 11.45 6.77
C SER A 108 -20.34 11.55 6.97
N MET A 109 -19.66 12.35 6.14
CA MET A 109 -18.22 12.60 6.26
C MET A 109 -17.85 13.38 7.53
N ALA A 110 -18.66 14.38 7.90
CA ALA A 110 -18.44 15.16 9.13
C ALA A 110 -18.64 14.31 10.39
N ILE A 111 -19.61 13.39 10.38
CA ILE A 111 -19.82 12.38 11.44
C ILE A 111 -18.59 11.46 11.54
N ALA A 112 -18.08 10.93 10.43
CA ALA A 112 -16.89 10.07 10.43
C ALA A 112 -15.68 10.77 11.07
N ARG A 113 -15.45 12.04 10.71
CA ARG A 113 -14.40 12.88 11.33
C ARG A 113 -14.66 13.11 12.82
N ALA A 114 -15.91 13.33 13.23
CA ALA A 114 -16.26 13.48 14.64
C ALA A 114 -16.01 12.18 15.43
N GLY A 115 -16.37 11.02 14.87
CA GLY A 115 -16.14 9.70 15.45
C GLY A 115 -14.64 9.40 15.60
N ALA A 116 -13.83 9.76 14.61
CA ALA A 116 -12.37 9.65 14.67
C ALA A 116 -11.78 10.50 15.81
N GLN A 117 -12.23 11.76 15.96
CA GLN A 117 -11.79 12.65 17.04
C GLN A 117 -12.21 12.15 18.43
N VAL A 118 -13.44 11.63 18.58
CA VAL A 118 -13.91 11.00 19.83
C VAL A 118 -13.05 9.78 20.18
N SER A 119 -12.69 8.99 19.17
CA SER A 119 -11.85 7.80 19.33
C SER A 119 -10.35 8.13 19.47
N GLN A 120 -9.97 9.41 19.42
CA GLN A 120 -8.59 9.89 19.42
C GLN A 120 -7.71 9.19 18.36
N LYS A 121 -8.30 8.91 17.20
CA LYS A 121 -7.61 8.30 16.06
C LYS A 121 -7.58 9.27 14.88
N PRO A 122 -6.51 9.25 14.06
CA PRO A 122 -6.57 9.90 12.76
C PRO A 122 -7.64 9.21 11.89
N LEU A 123 -8.22 9.95 10.93
CA LEU A 123 -9.39 9.49 10.18
C LEU A 123 -9.12 8.17 9.44
N TYR A 124 -7.97 8.02 8.78
CA TYR A 124 -7.63 6.76 8.10
C TYR A 124 -7.62 5.56 9.06
N ALA A 125 -7.05 5.71 10.26
CA ALA A 125 -6.94 4.63 11.25
C ALA A 125 -8.28 4.33 11.93
N TYR A 126 -9.15 5.33 12.05
CA TYR A 126 -10.51 5.17 12.54
C TYR A 126 -11.37 4.35 11.56
N LEU A 127 -11.23 4.60 10.25
CA LEU A 127 -11.98 3.92 9.20
C LEU A 127 -11.36 2.58 8.76
N ALA A 128 -10.10 2.32 9.10
CA ALA A 128 -9.38 1.12 8.66
C ALA A 128 -9.82 -0.14 9.42
N ASN A 129 -9.89 -1.25 8.68
CA ASN A 129 -10.08 -2.60 9.23
C ASN A 129 -8.82 -3.49 9.07
N ALA A 130 -7.67 -2.91 8.74
CA ALA A 130 -6.44 -3.63 8.39
C ALA A 130 -5.30 -3.34 9.38
N ALA A 131 -4.38 -4.31 9.53
CA ALA A 131 -3.21 -4.22 10.41
C ALA A 131 -2.04 -3.40 9.85
N GLY A 132 -2.15 -2.89 8.60
CA GLY A 132 -1.15 -2.05 7.96
C GLY A 132 -1.75 -1.25 6.81
N TYR A 133 -1.04 -0.22 6.36
CA TYR A 133 -1.60 0.81 5.48
C TYR A 133 -0.97 0.77 4.08
N ARG A 134 -1.74 0.42 3.06
CA ARG A 134 -1.33 0.60 1.68
C ARG A 134 -1.51 2.06 1.28
N ILE A 135 -0.42 2.74 0.95
CA ILE A 135 -0.50 4.07 0.35
C ILE A 135 -0.87 3.91 -1.13
N PRO A 136 -1.91 4.61 -1.63
CA PRO A 136 -2.43 4.37 -2.96
C PRO A 136 -1.49 4.87 -4.07
N VAL A 137 -1.40 4.10 -5.16
CA VAL A 137 -0.77 4.53 -6.42
C VAL A 137 -1.68 5.60 -7.06
N PRO A 138 -1.17 6.82 -7.31
CA PRO A 138 -1.97 7.87 -7.92
C PRO A 138 -2.10 7.67 -9.43
N MET A 139 -3.32 7.81 -9.96
CA MET A 139 -3.60 7.99 -11.38
C MET A 139 -3.73 9.49 -11.62
N MET A 140 -2.65 10.10 -12.11
CA MET A 140 -2.56 11.56 -12.21
C MET A 140 -2.87 12.03 -13.61
N ASN A 141 -3.94 12.79 -13.78
CA ASN A 141 -4.26 13.45 -15.03
C ASN A 141 -3.13 14.40 -15.45
N VAL A 142 -2.74 14.37 -16.73
CA VAL A 142 -1.72 15.26 -17.30
C VAL A 142 -2.14 15.90 -18.62
N ILE A 143 -3.08 15.30 -19.37
CA ILE A 143 -3.67 15.88 -20.58
C ILE A 143 -5.18 15.66 -20.56
N ASN A 144 -5.92 16.72 -20.83
CA ASN A 144 -7.38 16.74 -20.93
C ASN A 144 -7.86 16.85 -22.38
N GLY A 145 -8.99 16.22 -22.67
CA GLY A 145 -9.75 16.33 -23.91
C GLY A 145 -11.26 16.27 -23.66
N GLY A 146 -12.03 15.83 -24.65
CA GLY A 146 -13.45 15.54 -24.49
C GLY A 146 -14.27 16.77 -24.06
N VAL A 147 -15.03 16.63 -22.97
CA VAL A 147 -15.83 17.73 -22.38
C VAL A 147 -15.05 18.56 -21.37
N HIS A 148 -13.89 18.07 -20.89
CA HIS A 148 -13.03 18.77 -19.93
C HIS A 148 -12.10 19.79 -20.59
N ALA A 149 -11.99 19.79 -21.93
CA ALA A 149 -11.20 20.74 -22.68
C ALA A 149 -11.85 21.12 -24.01
N ALA A 150 -11.74 22.41 -24.38
CA ALA A 150 -12.10 22.90 -25.70
C ALA A 150 -10.92 22.72 -26.67
N ASN A 151 -10.59 21.47 -27.02
CA ASN A 151 -9.51 21.11 -27.94
C ASN A 151 -9.92 20.02 -28.96
N SER A 152 -8.94 19.51 -29.69
CA SER A 152 -9.10 18.48 -30.74
C SER A 152 -9.09 17.03 -30.23
N LEU A 153 -9.10 16.79 -28.92
CA LEU A 153 -9.10 15.44 -28.36
C LEU A 153 -10.54 14.98 -28.06
N ASP A 154 -10.85 13.74 -28.41
CA ASP A 154 -12.15 13.13 -28.10
C ASP A 154 -12.16 12.54 -26.68
N PHE A 155 -11.06 11.88 -26.29
CA PHE A 155 -10.95 11.23 -24.97
C PHE A 155 -10.78 12.27 -23.86
N GLN A 156 -11.39 12.03 -22.72
CA GLN A 156 -11.50 13.00 -21.66
C GLN A 156 -10.20 13.20 -20.88
N GLU A 157 -9.53 12.12 -20.46
CA GLU A 157 -8.29 12.23 -19.68
C GLU A 157 -7.22 11.23 -20.11
N PHE A 158 -5.97 11.71 -20.07
CA PHE A 158 -4.77 10.89 -20.19
C PHE A 158 -3.91 11.10 -18.95
N MET A 159 -3.59 10.01 -18.28
CA MET A 159 -2.99 9.99 -16.95
C MET A 159 -1.63 9.30 -16.96
N ILE A 160 -0.75 9.74 -16.05
CA ILE A 160 0.46 9.01 -15.67
C ILE A 160 0.22 8.23 -14.38
N VAL A 161 0.88 7.08 -14.26
CA VAL A 161 0.74 6.17 -13.13
C VAL A 161 2.13 5.73 -12.65
N PRO A 162 2.72 6.38 -11.62
CA PRO A 162 4.06 6.10 -11.10
C PRO A 162 4.10 4.82 -10.24
N HIS A 163 3.65 3.70 -10.78
CA HIS A 163 3.43 2.45 -10.03
C HIS A 163 4.75 1.74 -9.64
N GLY A 164 5.86 2.04 -10.32
CA GLY A 164 7.18 1.46 -10.02
C GLY A 164 7.99 2.22 -8.97
N ALA A 165 7.43 3.28 -8.36
CA ALA A 165 8.11 4.04 -7.31
C ALA A 165 8.27 3.20 -6.01
N PRO A 166 9.34 3.42 -5.22
CA PRO A 166 9.55 2.69 -3.97
C PRO A 166 8.68 3.20 -2.81
N SER A 167 8.09 4.39 -2.94
CA SER A 167 7.23 5.03 -1.95
C SER A 167 6.30 6.04 -2.63
N PHE A 168 5.26 6.48 -1.93
CA PHE A 168 4.37 7.51 -2.44
C PHE A 168 5.07 8.87 -2.55
N ARG A 169 5.97 9.19 -1.61
CA ARG A 169 6.86 10.36 -1.72
C ARG A 169 7.63 10.38 -3.04
N GLU A 170 8.25 9.26 -3.43
CA GLU A 170 8.96 9.18 -4.71
C GLU A 170 7.99 9.23 -5.90
N ALA A 171 6.82 8.57 -5.79
CA ALA A 171 5.79 8.62 -6.81
C ALA A 171 5.33 10.06 -7.12
N MET A 172 5.15 10.89 -6.08
CA MET A 172 4.82 12.31 -6.21
C MET A 172 5.94 13.10 -6.90
N ARG A 173 7.21 12.86 -6.53
CA ARG A 173 8.36 13.50 -7.17
C ARG A 173 8.41 13.15 -8.65
N TRP A 174 8.33 11.86 -8.99
CA TRP A 174 8.38 11.36 -10.36
C TRP A 174 7.28 11.97 -11.22
N SER A 175 6.07 12.05 -10.66
CA SER A 175 4.91 12.62 -11.35
C SER A 175 5.06 14.11 -11.57
N SER A 176 5.56 14.85 -10.58
CA SER A 176 5.82 16.30 -10.70
C SER A 176 6.88 16.58 -11.78
N GLU A 177 8.01 15.87 -11.75
CA GLU A 177 9.08 16.02 -12.75
C GLU A 177 8.56 15.70 -14.17
N THR A 178 7.77 14.63 -14.31
CA THR A 178 7.12 14.27 -15.59
C THR A 178 6.12 15.32 -16.06
N TYR A 179 5.30 15.87 -15.16
CA TYR A 179 4.34 16.93 -15.48
C TYR A 179 5.04 18.21 -15.97
N TYR A 180 6.16 18.61 -15.35
CA TYR A 180 6.95 19.75 -15.82
C TYR A 180 7.72 19.45 -17.12
N ALA A 181 8.21 18.23 -17.30
CA ALA A 181 8.80 17.81 -18.57
C ALA A 181 7.78 17.90 -19.72
N LEU A 182 6.54 17.45 -19.48
CA LEU A 182 5.43 17.59 -20.43
C LEU A 182 5.12 19.07 -20.71
N ARG A 183 5.08 19.91 -19.68
CA ARG A 183 4.86 21.36 -19.85
C ARG A 183 5.91 21.98 -20.79
N ASN A 184 7.18 21.65 -20.59
CA ASN A 184 8.27 22.17 -21.41
C ASN A 184 8.18 21.66 -22.85
N LEU A 185 7.85 20.37 -23.00
CA LEU A 185 7.64 19.75 -24.31
C LEU A 185 6.51 20.43 -25.10
N LEU A 186 5.40 20.79 -24.44
CA LEU A 186 4.31 21.55 -25.05
C LEU A 186 4.78 22.93 -25.52
N ILE A 187 5.56 23.64 -24.71
CA ILE A 187 6.12 24.96 -25.07
C ILE A 187 7.05 24.85 -26.29
N GLU A 188 7.94 23.87 -26.29
CA GLU A 188 8.87 23.62 -27.41
C GLU A 188 8.15 23.33 -28.72
N LYS A 189 7.03 22.59 -28.66
CA LYS A 189 6.19 22.29 -29.83
C LYS A 189 5.20 23.41 -30.18
N GLY A 190 5.22 24.54 -29.46
CA GLY A 190 4.31 25.68 -29.70
C GLY A 190 2.85 25.41 -29.34
N LEU A 191 2.60 24.44 -28.45
CA LEU A 191 1.26 24.03 -28.02
C LEU A 191 0.79 24.79 -26.78
N THR A 192 -0.51 24.81 -26.55
CA THR A 192 -1.13 25.47 -25.40
C THR A 192 -0.81 24.75 -24.09
N ILE A 193 -0.50 25.53 -23.05
CA ILE A 193 -0.24 25.05 -21.68
C ILE A 193 -1.35 25.41 -20.69
N GLY A 194 -2.54 25.76 -21.20
CA GLY A 194 -3.72 25.96 -20.38
C GLY A 194 -4.09 24.66 -19.66
N VAL A 195 -4.60 24.78 -18.44
CA VAL A 195 -4.95 23.63 -17.58
C VAL A 195 -6.46 23.55 -17.37
N GLY A 196 -7.02 22.36 -17.49
CA GLY A 196 -8.44 22.06 -17.23
C GLY A 196 -8.77 22.03 -15.73
N ASP A 197 -9.99 21.61 -15.40
CA ASP A 197 -10.53 21.56 -14.02
C ASP A 197 -9.70 20.63 -13.11
N GLU A 198 -9.20 19.53 -13.65
CA GLU A 198 -8.39 18.53 -12.96
C GLU A 198 -6.89 18.88 -12.99
N GLY A 199 -6.51 19.97 -13.65
CA GLY A 199 -5.14 20.47 -13.72
C GLY A 199 -4.28 19.92 -14.85
N GLY A 200 -4.75 18.93 -15.62
CA GLY A 200 -4.07 18.47 -16.83
C GLY A 200 -4.04 19.54 -17.94
N PHE A 201 -3.05 19.47 -18.83
CA PHE A 201 -2.92 20.40 -19.95
C PHE A 201 -3.98 20.15 -21.03
N SER A 202 -4.34 21.19 -21.79
CA SER A 202 -5.32 21.10 -22.88
C SER A 202 -4.73 21.54 -24.23
N PRO A 203 -3.78 20.77 -24.81
CA PRO A 203 -3.21 21.05 -26.12
C PRO A 203 -4.18 20.70 -27.25
N ASN A 204 -4.03 21.36 -28.40
CA ASN A 204 -4.56 20.86 -29.66
C ASN A 204 -3.55 19.88 -30.27
N LEU A 205 -3.98 18.65 -30.50
CA LEU A 205 -3.18 17.57 -31.06
C LEU A 205 -3.84 17.00 -32.31
N ASP A 206 -3.04 16.41 -33.21
CA ASP A 206 -3.54 15.86 -34.47
C ASP A 206 -4.39 14.59 -34.30
N SER A 207 -4.20 13.86 -33.20
CA SER A 207 -4.90 12.61 -32.91
C SER A 207 -4.91 12.31 -31.40
N ASN A 208 -5.79 11.39 -30.96
CA ASN A 208 -5.79 10.95 -29.57
C ASN A 208 -4.50 10.18 -29.19
N ASP A 209 -3.90 9.39 -30.09
CA ASP A 209 -2.63 8.67 -29.79
C ASP A 209 -1.39 9.57 -29.77
N ALA A 210 -1.48 10.78 -30.34
CA ALA A 210 -0.46 11.81 -30.16
C ALA A 210 -0.35 12.23 -28.68
N ALA A 211 -1.45 12.22 -27.91
CA ALA A 211 -1.41 12.50 -26.48
C ALA A 211 -0.59 11.44 -25.73
N CYS A 212 -0.86 10.15 -25.98
CA CYS A 212 -0.08 9.05 -25.42
C CYS A 212 1.42 9.15 -25.77
N SER A 213 1.73 9.44 -27.04
CA SER A 213 3.12 9.60 -27.51
C SER A 213 3.84 10.74 -26.79
N LEU A 214 3.15 11.87 -26.60
CA LEU A 214 3.68 13.04 -25.93
C LEU A 214 3.98 12.77 -24.45
N ILE A 215 3.10 12.03 -23.77
CA ILE A 215 3.29 11.64 -22.37
C ILE A 215 4.48 10.68 -22.23
N VAL A 216 4.61 9.70 -23.13
CA VAL A 216 5.77 8.78 -23.13
C VAL A 216 7.07 9.55 -23.35
N GLU A 217 7.11 10.51 -24.27
CA GLU A 217 8.28 11.39 -24.48
C GLU A 217 8.59 12.20 -23.20
N ALA A 218 7.57 12.72 -22.51
CA ALA A 218 7.74 13.45 -21.26
C ALA A 218 8.30 12.58 -20.11
N ILE A 219 7.83 11.34 -19.97
CA ILE A 219 8.36 10.37 -19.00
C ILE A 219 9.85 10.13 -19.24
N GLN A 220 10.24 9.91 -20.50
CA GLN A 220 11.64 9.69 -20.87
C GLN A 220 12.50 10.92 -20.61
N ARG A 221 12.01 12.13 -20.96
CA ARG A 221 12.72 13.39 -20.70
C ARG A 221 12.88 13.69 -19.21
N ALA A 222 11.96 13.25 -18.37
CA ALA A 222 12.09 13.33 -16.92
C ALA A 222 13.09 12.31 -16.33
N GLY A 223 13.62 11.38 -17.15
CA GLY A 223 14.62 10.40 -16.74
C GLY A 223 14.03 9.09 -16.21
N PHE A 224 12.74 8.83 -16.46
CA PHE A 224 12.06 7.60 -16.03
C PHE A 224 11.84 6.63 -17.20
N ILE A 225 11.69 5.34 -16.87
CA ILE A 225 11.44 4.25 -17.81
C ILE A 225 9.92 4.07 -17.98
N PRO A 226 9.36 4.34 -19.18
CA PRO A 226 7.94 4.11 -19.44
C PRO A 226 7.55 2.64 -19.25
N GLY A 227 6.38 2.41 -18.65
CA GLY A 227 5.86 1.08 -18.34
C GLY A 227 6.40 0.51 -17.05
N GLU A 228 7.73 0.47 -16.85
CA GLU A 228 8.32 -0.10 -15.63
C GLU A 228 8.17 0.85 -14.43
N GLN A 229 8.52 2.13 -14.59
CA GLN A 229 8.49 3.12 -13.52
C GLN A 229 7.20 3.94 -13.55
N ILE A 230 6.84 4.44 -14.73
CA ILE A 230 5.63 5.24 -14.95
C ILE A 230 4.89 4.67 -16.16
N ALA A 231 3.65 4.23 -15.93
CA ALA A 231 2.74 3.76 -16.97
C ALA A 231 1.70 4.84 -17.32
N LEU A 232 0.86 4.55 -18.31
CA LEU A 232 -0.28 5.38 -18.71
C LEU A 232 -1.59 4.76 -18.24
N ALA A 233 -2.56 5.62 -17.94
CA ALA A 233 -3.96 5.25 -17.87
C ALA A 233 -4.78 6.22 -18.73
N ILE A 234 -5.90 5.77 -19.28
CA ILE A 234 -6.77 6.61 -20.10
C ILE A 234 -8.21 6.52 -19.59
N ASP A 235 -8.90 7.64 -19.69
CA ASP A 235 -10.33 7.77 -19.47
C ASP A 235 -10.95 8.39 -20.73
N PRO A 236 -11.36 7.54 -21.69
CA PRO A 236 -12.16 7.95 -22.82
C PRO A 236 -13.45 8.70 -22.43
N ALA A 237 -14.14 8.31 -21.35
CA ALA A 237 -15.50 8.74 -21.04
C ALA A 237 -16.45 8.60 -22.25
N ALA A 238 -16.50 7.39 -22.83
CA ALA A 238 -17.08 7.15 -24.14
C ALA A 238 -18.59 7.43 -24.25
N SER A 239 -19.31 7.44 -23.11
CA SER A 239 -20.69 7.93 -23.03
C SER A 239 -20.86 9.34 -23.62
N SER A 240 -19.87 10.22 -23.47
CA SER A 240 -19.92 11.62 -23.93
C SER A 240 -19.94 11.78 -25.46
N PHE A 241 -19.38 10.81 -26.18
CA PHE A 241 -19.32 10.80 -27.65
C PHE A 241 -20.02 9.59 -28.27
N CYS A 242 -20.77 8.81 -27.49
CA CYS A 242 -21.66 7.76 -28.00
C CYS A 242 -22.99 8.36 -28.51
N ARG A 243 -23.37 7.98 -29.73
CA ARG A 243 -24.61 8.39 -30.41
C ARG A 243 -25.19 7.18 -31.13
N ASP A 244 -26.40 6.77 -30.73
CA ASP A 244 -27.16 5.68 -31.38
C ASP A 244 -26.35 4.37 -31.56
N GLY A 245 -25.53 4.01 -30.56
CA GLY A 245 -24.68 2.80 -30.60
C GLY A 245 -23.40 2.93 -31.41
N SER A 246 -23.04 4.15 -31.84
CA SER A 246 -21.78 4.48 -32.52
C SER A 246 -21.00 5.55 -31.77
N TYR A 247 -19.68 5.55 -31.90
CA TYR A 247 -18.76 6.45 -31.20
C TYR A 247 -18.19 7.49 -32.16
N ASP A 248 -18.41 8.79 -31.88
CA ASP A 248 -17.99 9.90 -32.75
C ASP A 248 -16.63 10.47 -32.33
N LEU A 249 -15.56 10.00 -32.97
CA LEU A 249 -14.16 10.44 -32.76
C LEU A 249 -13.70 11.46 -33.82
N LYS A 250 -14.61 12.32 -34.30
CA LYS A 250 -14.29 13.32 -35.31
C LYS A 250 -13.40 14.44 -34.79
N LYS A 251 -13.35 14.75 -33.49
CA LYS A 251 -12.49 15.85 -33.00
C LYS A 251 -11.03 15.54 -33.28
N SER A 252 -10.60 14.29 -33.08
CA SER A 252 -9.24 13.84 -33.40
C SER A 252 -9.08 13.35 -34.85
N GLY A 253 -10.07 13.56 -35.72
CA GLY A 253 -10.03 13.12 -37.12
C GLY A 253 -10.18 11.61 -37.36
N ALA A 254 -10.51 10.81 -36.34
CA ALA A 254 -10.62 9.35 -36.47
C ALA A 254 -11.99 8.89 -37.03
N GLY A 255 -12.97 9.79 -37.09
CA GLY A 255 -14.29 9.51 -37.66
C GLY A 255 -15.21 8.77 -36.70
N THR A 256 -16.23 8.09 -37.23
CA THR A 256 -17.20 7.32 -36.43
C THR A 256 -16.82 5.85 -36.39
N MET A 257 -16.90 5.23 -35.22
CA MET A 257 -16.57 3.83 -34.97
C MET A 257 -17.75 3.09 -34.33
N ASP A 258 -17.87 1.79 -34.57
CA ASP A 258 -18.68 0.90 -33.73
C ASP A 258 -17.85 0.37 -32.55
N SER A 259 -18.46 -0.39 -31.64
CA SER A 259 -17.79 -0.93 -30.45
C SER A 259 -16.62 -1.85 -30.82
N VAL A 260 -16.73 -2.61 -31.91
CA VAL A 260 -15.68 -3.54 -32.39
C VAL A 260 -14.46 -2.77 -32.88
N ALA A 261 -14.67 -1.71 -33.67
CA ALA A 261 -13.60 -0.85 -34.16
C ALA A 261 -12.93 -0.08 -33.01
N LEU A 262 -13.71 0.38 -32.03
CA LEU A 262 -13.17 1.07 -30.85
C LEU A 262 -12.35 0.12 -29.96
N GLU A 263 -12.80 -1.12 -29.76
CA GLU A 263 -12.02 -2.14 -29.06
C GLU A 263 -10.70 -2.46 -29.80
N ALA A 264 -10.74 -2.57 -31.13
CA ALA A 264 -9.56 -2.78 -31.95
C ALA A 264 -8.55 -1.61 -31.82
N LEU A 265 -9.04 -0.38 -31.67
CA LEU A 265 -8.22 0.79 -31.38
C LEU A 265 -7.53 0.66 -30.01
N TYR A 266 -8.26 0.32 -28.94
CA TYR A 266 -7.66 0.11 -27.61
C TYR A 266 -6.60 -1.00 -27.64
N ARG A 267 -6.91 -2.13 -28.28
CA ARG A 267 -6.00 -3.26 -28.48
C ARG A 267 -4.73 -2.87 -29.23
N ASN A 268 -4.82 -1.98 -30.21
CA ASN A 268 -3.65 -1.45 -30.91
C ASN A 268 -2.80 -0.57 -29.99
N TRP A 269 -3.44 0.28 -29.19
CA TRP A 269 -2.76 1.23 -28.32
C TRP A 269 -2.01 0.57 -27.17
N ILE A 270 -2.59 -0.44 -26.52
CA ILE A 270 -1.91 -1.17 -25.43
C ILE A 270 -0.65 -1.91 -25.92
N LYS A 271 -0.54 -2.19 -27.22
CA LYS A 271 0.68 -2.76 -27.83
C LYS A 271 1.75 -1.71 -28.10
N ARG A 272 1.36 -0.46 -28.27
CA ARG A 272 2.22 0.67 -28.66
C ARG A 272 2.64 1.52 -27.46
N PHE A 273 1.80 1.61 -26.45
CA PHE A 273 1.95 2.45 -25.28
C PHE A 273 1.79 1.62 -24.02
N PRO A 274 2.49 1.97 -22.92
CA PRO A 274 2.40 1.22 -21.68
C PRO A 274 1.13 1.58 -20.90
N ILE A 275 -0.04 1.31 -21.49
CA ILE A 275 -1.35 1.57 -20.88
C ILE A 275 -1.70 0.40 -19.96
N VAL A 276 -1.88 0.69 -18.67
CA VAL A 276 -2.21 -0.30 -17.63
C VAL A 276 -3.66 -0.23 -17.18
N SER A 277 -4.38 0.85 -17.51
CA SER A 277 -5.79 1.03 -17.15
C SER A 277 -6.56 1.80 -18.21
N ILE A 278 -7.79 1.36 -18.48
CA ILE A 278 -8.78 2.01 -19.35
C ILE A 278 -10.07 2.19 -18.53
N GLU A 279 -10.53 3.42 -18.40
CA GLU A 279 -11.77 3.80 -17.70
C GLU A 279 -12.86 4.15 -18.72
N ASP A 280 -14.06 3.59 -18.59
CA ASP A 280 -15.22 3.88 -19.45
C ASP A 280 -14.91 3.91 -20.96
N GLY A 281 -14.32 2.81 -21.45
CA GLY A 281 -13.99 2.64 -22.87
C GLY A 281 -15.21 2.56 -23.81
N PHE A 282 -16.40 2.31 -23.27
CA PHE A 282 -17.65 2.25 -24.03
C PHE A 282 -18.75 3.05 -23.32
N GLY A 283 -19.87 3.26 -24.00
CA GLY A 283 -21.01 3.95 -23.39
C GLY A 283 -21.58 3.17 -22.20
N GLU A 284 -22.11 3.87 -21.21
CA GLU A 284 -22.65 3.31 -19.95
C GLU A 284 -23.75 2.22 -20.12
N HIS A 285 -24.35 2.13 -21.30
CA HIS A 285 -25.36 1.13 -21.65
C HIS A 285 -24.83 -0.02 -22.54
N ASP A 286 -23.59 0.05 -23.02
CA ASP A 286 -22.98 -0.95 -23.92
C ASP A 286 -22.27 -2.06 -23.14
N TRP A 287 -23.03 -2.75 -22.28
CA TRP A 287 -22.56 -3.87 -21.46
C TRP A 287 -21.91 -5.00 -22.29
N PRO A 288 -22.44 -5.38 -23.48
CA PRO A 288 -21.80 -6.39 -24.33
C PRO A 288 -20.40 -6.00 -24.79
N ALA A 289 -20.14 -4.72 -25.10
CA ALA A 289 -18.80 -4.27 -25.50
C ALA A 289 -17.80 -4.36 -24.36
N PHE A 290 -18.19 -4.00 -23.14
CA PHE A 290 -17.36 -4.18 -21.95
C PHE A 290 -17.05 -5.66 -21.68
N GLN A 291 -18.03 -6.57 -21.83
CA GLN A 291 -17.80 -8.01 -21.72
C GLN A 291 -16.79 -8.53 -22.76
N ALA A 292 -16.88 -8.06 -24.01
CA ALA A 292 -15.92 -8.39 -25.06
C ALA A 292 -14.50 -7.90 -24.69
N GLN A 293 -14.40 -6.65 -24.22
CA GLN A 293 -13.13 -6.06 -23.79
C GLN A 293 -12.52 -6.78 -22.61
N ILE A 294 -13.31 -7.23 -21.63
CA ILE A 294 -12.79 -8.06 -20.52
C ILE A 294 -12.31 -9.42 -21.01
N ALA A 295 -13.09 -10.08 -21.87
CA ALA A 295 -12.72 -11.38 -22.42
C ALA A 295 -11.39 -11.31 -23.18
N GLU A 296 -11.12 -10.20 -23.86
CA GLU A 296 -9.89 -10.03 -24.64
C GLU A 296 -8.72 -9.43 -23.84
N LEU A 297 -8.96 -8.36 -23.07
CA LEU A 297 -7.91 -7.52 -22.48
C LEU A 297 -7.83 -7.60 -20.96
N GLY A 298 -8.85 -8.15 -20.28
CA GLY A 298 -9.01 -8.08 -18.83
C GLY A 298 -7.94 -8.81 -18.00
N GLN A 299 -7.09 -9.62 -18.63
CA GLN A 299 -5.92 -10.25 -17.98
C GLN A 299 -4.68 -9.36 -17.99
N SER A 300 -4.60 -8.40 -18.91
CA SER A 300 -3.40 -7.58 -19.14
C SER A 300 -3.60 -6.13 -18.72
N VAL A 301 -4.85 -5.67 -18.68
CA VAL A 301 -5.21 -4.26 -18.47
C VAL A 301 -6.34 -4.17 -17.46
N GLN A 302 -6.26 -3.17 -16.58
CA GLN A 302 -7.36 -2.81 -15.70
C GLN A 302 -8.46 -2.12 -16.52
N ILE A 303 -9.66 -2.66 -16.51
CA ILE A 303 -10.86 -2.07 -17.12
C ILE A 303 -11.73 -1.55 -15.98
N VAL A 304 -11.90 -0.23 -15.93
CA VAL A 304 -12.59 0.48 -14.85
C VAL A 304 -13.96 0.93 -15.36
N GLY A 305 -15.02 0.64 -14.59
CA GLY A 305 -16.33 1.27 -14.78
C GLY A 305 -16.51 2.44 -13.82
N ASP A 306 -16.81 3.62 -14.35
CA ASP A 306 -17.22 4.82 -13.60
C ASP A 306 -18.71 5.10 -13.80
N ASP A 307 -19.12 5.62 -14.96
CA ASP A 307 -20.51 5.87 -15.33
C ASP A 307 -21.33 4.56 -15.34
N LEU A 308 -20.68 3.44 -15.66
CA LEU A 308 -21.30 2.11 -15.67
C LEU A 308 -21.86 1.70 -14.31
N TYR A 309 -21.22 2.13 -13.22
CA TYR A 309 -21.56 1.69 -11.86
C TYR A 309 -22.01 2.81 -10.93
N VAL A 310 -21.63 4.06 -11.19
CA VAL A 310 -21.95 5.24 -10.37
C VAL A 310 -21.76 5.01 -8.86
N THR A 311 -20.73 4.25 -8.48
CA THR A 311 -20.45 3.84 -7.09
C THR A 311 -21.61 3.07 -6.41
N ASN A 312 -22.54 2.50 -7.17
CA ASN A 312 -23.70 1.75 -6.67
C ASN A 312 -23.34 0.28 -6.43
N PRO A 313 -23.44 -0.24 -5.18
CA PRO A 313 -23.13 -1.64 -4.88
C PRO A 313 -23.90 -2.65 -5.74
N LYS A 314 -25.18 -2.40 -6.03
CA LYS A 314 -26.01 -3.32 -6.83
C LYS A 314 -25.55 -3.39 -8.30
N LEU A 315 -25.13 -2.26 -8.87
CA LEU A 315 -24.61 -2.23 -10.24
C LEU A 315 -23.24 -2.89 -10.31
N ILE A 316 -22.38 -2.70 -9.30
CA ILE A 316 -21.10 -3.40 -9.19
C ILE A 316 -21.33 -4.92 -9.10
N GLU A 317 -22.23 -5.38 -8.22
CA GLU A 317 -22.58 -6.79 -8.09
C GLU A 317 -23.09 -7.39 -9.40
N ARG A 318 -23.90 -6.62 -10.15
CA ARG A 318 -24.34 -7.02 -11.49
C ARG A 318 -23.16 -7.10 -12.47
N GLY A 319 -22.27 -6.11 -12.50
CA GLY A 319 -21.07 -6.12 -13.33
C GLY A 319 -20.15 -7.30 -13.03
N VAL A 320 -20.05 -7.71 -11.76
CA VAL A 320 -19.34 -8.92 -11.33
C VAL A 320 -20.02 -10.17 -11.89
N ALA A 321 -21.34 -10.29 -11.73
CA ALA A 321 -22.10 -11.43 -12.22
C ALA A 321 -22.04 -11.57 -13.76
N GLU A 322 -22.01 -10.44 -14.47
CA GLU A 322 -21.97 -10.38 -15.93
C GLU A 322 -20.54 -10.32 -16.49
N THR A 323 -19.50 -10.27 -15.64
CA THR A 323 -18.08 -10.20 -16.05
C THR A 323 -17.79 -9.01 -16.97
N THR A 324 -18.30 -7.84 -16.60
CA THR A 324 -18.29 -6.63 -17.45
C THR A 324 -17.00 -5.82 -17.30
N THR A 325 -16.44 -5.72 -16.10
CA THR A 325 -15.15 -5.06 -15.85
C THR A 325 -14.29 -5.86 -14.86
N ASN A 326 -13.11 -5.36 -14.48
CA ASN A 326 -12.29 -5.92 -13.40
C ASN A 326 -11.92 -4.88 -12.33
N ALA A 327 -12.44 -3.66 -12.47
CA ALA A 327 -12.31 -2.58 -11.52
C ALA A 327 -13.50 -1.62 -11.57
N ALA A 328 -13.65 -0.82 -10.50
CA ALA A 328 -14.65 0.24 -10.42
C ALA A 328 -14.05 1.54 -9.85
N LEU A 329 -14.53 2.67 -10.36
CA LEU A 329 -14.23 3.99 -9.79
C LEU A 329 -15.20 4.27 -8.63
N ILE A 330 -14.67 4.81 -7.53
CA ILE A 330 -15.42 5.03 -6.29
C ILE A 330 -15.44 6.52 -5.93
N LYS A 331 -16.62 7.13 -6.01
CA LYS A 331 -16.88 8.55 -5.69
C LYS A 331 -17.94 8.64 -4.61
N LEU A 332 -17.56 9.13 -3.41
CA LEU A 332 -18.46 9.16 -2.24
C LEU A 332 -19.77 9.89 -2.51
N ASN A 333 -19.71 11.02 -3.22
CA ASN A 333 -20.89 11.83 -3.50
C ASN A 333 -21.79 11.25 -4.60
N GLN A 334 -21.32 10.28 -5.40
CA GLN A 334 -22.18 9.55 -6.36
C GLN A 334 -23.15 8.61 -5.65
N ILE A 335 -22.77 8.04 -4.50
CA ILE A 335 -23.63 7.13 -3.72
C ILE A 335 -24.27 7.81 -2.52
N GLY A 336 -23.57 8.75 -1.88
CA GLY A 336 -24.13 9.70 -0.92
C GLY A 336 -23.81 9.45 0.55
N THR A 337 -23.23 8.31 0.96
CA THR A 337 -22.79 8.10 2.35
C THR A 337 -21.46 7.35 2.43
N VAL A 338 -20.73 7.51 3.54
CA VAL A 338 -19.51 6.74 3.83
C VAL A 338 -19.82 5.25 3.89
N SER A 339 -20.92 4.85 4.55
CA SER A 339 -21.28 3.44 4.70
C SER A 339 -21.62 2.76 3.38
N GLU A 340 -22.39 3.41 2.49
CA GLU A 340 -22.67 2.85 1.16
C GLU A 340 -21.40 2.82 0.28
N THR A 341 -20.50 3.79 0.44
CA THR A 341 -19.20 3.77 -0.25
C THR A 341 -18.36 2.57 0.19
N VAL A 342 -18.34 2.27 1.50
CA VAL A 342 -17.67 1.08 2.04
C VAL A 342 -18.33 -0.20 1.51
N ALA A 343 -19.66 -0.22 1.35
CA ALA A 343 -20.37 -1.36 0.76
C ALA A 343 -19.99 -1.58 -0.71
N ALA A 344 -19.88 -0.52 -1.52
CA ALA A 344 -19.42 -0.59 -2.91
C ALA A 344 -18.00 -1.17 -3.00
N ILE A 345 -17.08 -0.69 -2.16
CA ILE A 345 -15.73 -1.23 -2.05
C ILE A 345 -15.73 -2.70 -1.61
N SER A 346 -16.64 -3.07 -0.70
CA SER A 346 -16.75 -4.45 -0.22
C SER A 346 -17.22 -5.39 -1.34
N ALA A 347 -18.14 -4.95 -2.21
CA ALA A 347 -18.53 -5.69 -3.40
C ALA A 347 -17.34 -5.91 -4.36
N CYS A 348 -16.55 -4.87 -4.64
CA CYS A 348 -15.33 -5.01 -5.44
C CYS A 348 -14.34 -5.99 -4.79
N ARG A 349 -14.09 -5.84 -3.49
CA ARG A 349 -13.15 -6.69 -2.75
C ARG A 349 -13.59 -8.16 -2.76
N ALA A 350 -14.88 -8.44 -2.58
CA ALA A 350 -15.42 -9.79 -2.62
C ALA A 350 -15.24 -10.45 -4.01
N ALA A 351 -15.28 -9.65 -5.08
CA ALA A 351 -15.03 -10.10 -6.44
C ALA A 351 -13.53 -10.17 -6.82
N GLY A 352 -12.63 -9.73 -5.92
CA GLY A 352 -11.20 -9.56 -6.24
C GLY A 352 -10.94 -8.46 -7.27
N TRP A 353 -11.88 -7.53 -7.46
CA TRP A 353 -11.74 -6.38 -8.33
C TRP A 353 -10.87 -5.30 -7.69
N ASN A 354 -10.13 -4.59 -8.52
CA ASN A 354 -9.52 -3.34 -8.12
C ASN A 354 -10.58 -2.26 -7.91
N TYR A 355 -10.28 -1.26 -7.10
CA TYR A 355 -11.14 -0.09 -6.94
C TYR A 355 -10.30 1.15 -6.72
N ILE A 356 -10.75 2.25 -7.29
CA ILE A 356 -10.00 3.50 -7.35
C ILE A 356 -10.84 4.57 -6.69
N VAL A 357 -10.39 5.06 -5.53
CA VAL A 357 -11.06 6.19 -4.85
C VAL A 357 -10.78 7.45 -5.68
N SER A 358 -11.82 8.18 -6.04
CA SER A 358 -11.72 9.26 -7.00
C SER A 358 -12.26 10.59 -6.49
N HIS A 359 -11.67 11.67 -6.99
CA HIS A 359 -12.14 13.05 -6.86
C HIS A 359 -13.38 13.33 -7.74
N ARG A 360 -13.81 14.60 -7.78
CA ARG A 360 -14.74 15.12 -8.80
C ARG A 360 -14.16 16.35 -9.49
N SER A 361 -14.73 16.75 -10.63
CA SER A 361 -14.29 17.94 -11.37
C SER A 361 -14.41 19.22 -10.54
N GLY A 362 -15.53 19.42 -9.83
CA GLY A 362 -15.66 20.45 -8.79
C GLY A 362 -15.19 19.94 -7.43
N GLU A 363 -13.96 20.26 -7.05
CA GLU A 363 -13.39 19.85 -5.75
C GLU A 363 -13.26 21.02 -4.77
N THR A 364 -12.98 20.68 -3.52
CA THR A 364 -12.68 21.58 -2.41
C THR A 364 -11.29 21.27 -1.84
N ASP A 365 -10.85 22.01 -0.85
CA ASP A 365 -9.62 21.73 -0.10
C ASP A 365 -9.75 20.53 0.87
N ASP A 366 -10.91 19.86 0.94
CA ASP A 366 -11.15 18.74 1.84
C ASP A 366 -10.37 17.48 1.39
N PRO A 367 -9.47 16.92 2.22
CA PRO A 367 -8.66 15.77 1.84
C PRO A 367 -9.29 14.42 2.23
N PHE A 368 -10.58 14.33 2.56
CA PHE A 368 -11.22 13.11 3.07
C PHE A 368 -10.90 11.86 2.24
N ILE A 369 -10.91 11.97 0.91
CA ILE A 369 -10.66 10.83 0.03
C ILE A 369 -9.23 10.28 0.14
N ALA A 370 -8.25 11.07 0.60
CA ALA A 370 -6.90 10.59 0.88
C ALA A 370 -6.89 9.67 2.10
N ASP A 371 -7.45 10.12 3.23
CA ASP A 371 -7.61 9.28 4.43
C ASP A 371 -8.47 8.04 4.12
N PHE A 372 -9.54 8.20 3.34
CA PHE A 372 -10.42 7.10 2.94
C PHE A 372 -9.70 6.07 2.05
N ALA A 373 -8.92 6.49 1.06
CA ALA A 373 -8.17 5.59 0.19
C ALA A 373 -7.17 4.73 0.98
N VAL A 374 -6.49 5.31 1.97
CA VAL A 374 -5.59 4.58 2.87
C VAL A 374 -6.37 3.62 3.76
N ALA A 375 -7.48 4.08 4.36
CA ALA A 375 -8.32 3.25 5.23
C ALA A 375 -8.86 2.00 4.51
N MET A 376 -9.27 2.16 3.24
CA MET A 376 -9.86 1.09 2.45
C MET A 376 -8.80 0.12 1.91
N ASN A 377 -7.52 0.47 1.96
CA ASN A 377 -6.40 -0.42 1.63
C ASN A 377 -6.45 -0.98 0.18
N GLY A 378 -7.13 -0.28 -0.74
CA GLY A 378 -7.31 -0.69 -2.14
C GLY A 378 -6.11 -0.46 -3.04
N GLY A 379 -5.29 0.54 -2.71
CA GLY A 379 -4.02 0.78 -3.36
C GLY A 379 -4.03 1.68 -4.59
N GLN A 380 -5.14 2.34 -4.90
CA GLN A 380 -5.24 3.29 -6.02
C GLN A 380 -6.06 4.53 -5.65
N ILE A 381 -5.70 5.68 -6.22
CA ILE A 381 -6.43 6.94 -6.08
C ILE A 381 -6.38 7.75 -7.39
N LYS A 382 -7.49 8.34 -7.82
CA LYS A 382 -7.57 9.29 -8.95
C LYS A 382 -7.92 10.68 -8.40
N ALA A 383 -6.91 11.53 -8.21
CA ALA A 383 -7.07 12.83 -7.55
C ALA A 383 -6.59 14.02 -8.41
N GLY A 384 -6.45 13.84 -9.72
CA GLY A 384 -6.11 14.88 -10.69
C GLY A 384 -4.61 15.10 -10.86
N ALA A 385 -4.23 16.16 -11.54
CA ALA A 385 -2.84 16.52 -11.79
C ALA A 385 -2.11 16.92 -10.49
N PRO A 386 -0.76 16.85 -10.44
CA PRO A 386 0.03 17.36 -9.32
C PRO A 386 0.11 18.91 -9.34
N CYS A 387 -1.02 19.58 -9.53
CA CYS A 387 -1.18 21.03 -9.53
C CYS A 387 -2.59 21.40 -9.03
N ARG A 388 -2.87 22.70 -8.88
CA ARG A 388 -4.09 23.25 -8.23
C ARG A 388 -4.26 22.85 -6.76
N GLY A 389 -4.72 23.79 -5.94
CA GLY A 389 -4.71 23.63 -4.48
C GLY A 389 -5.59 22.49 -3.99
N GLU A 390 -6.77 22.32 -4.59
CA GLU A 390 -7.77 21.32 -4.24
C GLU A 390 -7.32 19.87 -4.54
N ARG A 391 -6.47 19.68 -5.56
CA ARG A 391 -5.87 18.37 -5.91
C ARG A 391 -4.68 18.08 -4.99
N LEU A 392 -3.80 19.08 -4.87
CA LEU A 392 -2.64 19.01 -3.99
C LEU A 392 -3.02 18.77 -2.53
N ALA A 393 -4.18 19.23 -2.06
CA ALA A 393 -4.68 18.93 -0.72
C ALA A 393 -4.73 17.41 -0.44
N LYS A 394 -5.15 16.59 -1.41
CA LYS A 394 -5.23 15.13 -1.27
C LYS A 394 -3.83 14.51 -1.28
N TYR A 395 -2.98 14.91 -2.22
CA TYR A 395 -1.62 14.39 -2.32
C TYR A 395 -0.75 14.77 -1.12
N ASN A 396 -0.84 16.01 -0.65
CA ASN A 396 -0.15 16.46 0.56
C ASN A 396 -0.64 15.69 1.78
N ARG A 397 -1.95 15.42 1.89
CA ARG A 397 -2.47 14.56 2.95
C ARG A 397 -1.91 13.15 2.88
N LEU A 398 -1.77 12.55 1.69
CA LEU A 398 -1.14 11.24 1.54
C LEU A 398 0.35 11.25 1.94
N LEU A 399 1.10 12.32 1.63
CA LEU A 399 2.48 12.50 2.10
C LEU A 399 2.57 12.59 3.63
N GLU A 400 1.59 13.26 4.26
CA GLU A 400 1.48 13.31 5.72
C GLU A 400 1.18 11.94 6.31
N ILE A 401 0.19 11.22 5.76
CA ILE A 401 -0.18 9.88 6.23
C ILE A 401 1.00 8.92 6.09
N GLU A 402 1.68 8.89 4.93
CA GLU A 402 2.85 8.03 4.72
C GLU A 402 3.92 8.23 5.81
N ARG A 403 4.13 9.48 6.23
CA ARG A 403 5.04 9.84 7.33
C ARG A 403 4.49 9.44 8.70
N GLU A 404 3.20 9.64 8.96
CA GLU A 404 2.55 9.29 10.24
C GLU A 404 2.60 7.78 10.51
N VAL A 405 2.51 6.96 9.46
CA VAL A 405 2.49 5.49 9.55
C VAL A 405 3.78 4.83 9.06
N ALA A 406 4.92 5.55 9.13
CA ALA A 406 6.22 5.00 8.77
C ALA A 406 6.48 3.65 9.45
N GLY A 407 7.04 2.70 8.71
CA GLY A 407 7.24 1.32 9.17
C GLY A 407 5.97 0.44 9.22
N GLN A 408 4.78 1.02 9.02
CA GLN A 408 3.49 0.33 8.92
C GLN A 408 2.84 0.51 7.54
N SER A 409 3.38 1.41 6.73
CA SER A 409 2.95 1.70 5.37
C SER A 409 3.72 0.93 4.31
N PHE A 410 3.09 0.72 3.17
CA PHE A 410 3.74 0.20 1.98
C PHE A 410 3.13 0.80 0.70
N TYR A 411 3.94 0.89 -0.34
CA TYR A 411 3.56 1.34 -1.66
C TYR A 411 3.87 0.23 -2.65
N LEU A 412 2.84 -0.27 -3.35
CA LEU A 412 2.97 -1.42 -4.26
C LEU A 412 2.09 -1.23 -5.48
N SER A 413 2.65 -1.56 -6.64
CA SER A 413 1.92 -1.57 -7.90
C SER A 413 0.69 -2.47 -7.83
N PRO A 414 -0.51 -1.98 -8.20
CA PRO A 414 -1.72 -2.78 -8.31
C PRO A 414 -1.79 -3.60 -9.62
N PHE A 415 -0.80 -3.44 -10.51
CA PHE A 415 -0.78 -4.04 -11.85
C PHE A 415 0.23 -5.19 -11.99
N ALA A 416 0.91 -5.57 -10.92
CA ALA A 416 1.87 -6.67 -10.96
C ALA A 416 1.18 -7.97 -11.42
N ALA A 417 1.75 -8.61 -12.44
CA ALA A 417 1.18 -9.81 -13.05
C ALA A 417 1.13 -10.98 -12.05
N ASP A 418 -0.08 -11.45 -11.78
CA ASP A 418 -0.35 -12.80 -11.30
C ASP A 418 0.03 -13.81 -12.41
N HIS A 419 1.32 -14.11 -12.58
CA HIS A 419 1.75 -15.27 -13.38
C HIS A 419 1.40 -16.64 -12.72
N ALA A 420 0.39 -16.69 -11.85
CA ALA A 420 0.02 -17.90 -11.12
C ALA A 420 -1.48 -18.05 -10.81
N ARG A 421 -2.39 -17.40 -11.57
CA ARG A 421 -3.83 -17.74 -11.53
C ARG A 421 -4.25 -18.69 -12.65
N SER A 422 -3.53 -19.80 -12.84
CA SER A 422 -4.15 -20.98 -13.47
C SER A 422 -4.58 -21.93 -12.35
N LYS A 423 -5.88 -22.22 -12.29
CA LYS A 423 -6.51 -23.12 -11.32
C LYS A 423 -6.16 -24.61 -11.54
N ASP A 424 -5.20 -24.93 -12.41
CA ASP A 424 -4.88 -26.31 -12.80
C ASP A 424 -3.62 -26.91 -12.15
N ASN A 425 -2.87 -26.17 -11.32
CA ASN A 425 -1.66 -26.68 -10.68
C ASN A 425 -1.84 -27.14 -9.22
N LEU A 426 -3.07 -27.44 -8.79
CA LEU A 426 -3.38 -28.17 -7.54
C LEU A 426 -3.17 -29.69 -7.67
N ARG A 427 -2.37 -30.14 -8.65
CA ARG A 427 -1.82 -31.50 -8.66
C ARG A 427 -0.38 -31.42 -8.21
N THR A 428 -0.17 -31.87 -6.96
CA THR A 428 1.04 -32.53 -6.45
C THR A 428 2.17 -32.63 -7.48
N ALA A 429 3.02 -31.61 -7.51
CA ALA A 429 4.36 -31.74 -8.06
C ALA A 429 5.29 -31.96 -6.87
N GLU A 430 5.52 -33.24 -6.54
CA GLU A 430 6.74 -33.64 -5.85
C GLU A 430 7.92 -33.18 -6.71
N VAL A 431 8.48 -32.02 -6.36
CA VAL A 431 9.74 -31.56 -6.93
C VAL A 431 10.84 -32.02 -5.99
N SER A 432 11.69 -32.86 -6.55
CA SER A 432 12.92 -33.41 -6.00
C SER A 432 13.69 -32.44 -5.11
N VAL A 433 14.06 -32.93 -3.93
CA VAL A 433 15.01 -32.33 -2.98
C VAL A 433 16.31 -31.96 -3.70
N SER A 434 16.45 -30.68 -4.08
CA SER A 434 17.75 -30.11 -4.42
C SER A 434 18.46 -29.74 -3.13
N SER A 435 19.71 -30.16 -3.00
CA SER A 435 20.57 -29.96 -1.84
C SER A 435 20.72 -28.47 -1.43
N GLY A 436 19.98 -28.09 -0.39
CA GLY A 436 20.35 -27.17 0.70
C GLY A 436 20.85 -25.76 0.36
N GLN A 437 19.92 -24.82 0.12
CA GLN A 437 20.11 -23.36 0.27
C GLN A 437 18.77 -22.62 0.42
N ASP A 438 17.87 -23.02 1.33
CA ASP A 438 16.63 -22.25 1.58
C ASP A 438 16.79 -21.25 2.76
N VAL A 439 16.07 -20.13 2.68
CA VAL A 439 15.84 -19.26 3.83
C VAL A 439 14.57 -19.74 4.53
N VAL A 440 14.64 -20.02 5.82
CA VAL A 440 13.48 -20.40 6.63
C VAL A 440 13.12 -19.26 7.57
N ALA A 441 11.97 -18.63 7.35
CA ALA A 441 11.38 -17.63 8.24
C ALA A 441 10.55 -18.31 9.32
N VAL A 442 10.98 -18.23 10.57
CA VAL A 442 10.26 -18.79 11.71
C VAL A 442 9.24 -17.78 12.20
N ILE A 443 7.97 -18.17 12.19
CA ILE A 443 6.84 -17.37 12.64
C ILE A 443 6.39 -17.92 13.99
N GLU A 444 6.81 -17.29 15.09
CA GLU A 444 6.30 -17.63 16.43
C GLU A 444 5.07 -16.78 16.76
N GLU A 445 5.16 -15.48 16.56
CA GLU A 445 4.13 -14.52 16.96
C GLU A 445 3.51 -13.83 15.74
N ALA A 446 2.18 -13.68 15.75
CA ALA A 446 1.43 -12.97 14.73
C ALA A 446 1.93 -11.52 14.54
N SER A 447 2.21 -10.81 15.64
CA SER A 447 2.66 -9.42 15.66
C SER A 447 3.98 -9.16 14.94
N SER A 448 4.89 -10.13 14.92
CA SER A 448 6.23 -10.01 14.31
C SER A 448 6.37 -10.76 12.99
N ALA A 449 5.41 -11.63 12.65
CA ALA A 449 5.39 -12.48 11.46
C ALA A 449 5.68 -11.71 10.17
N ARG A 450 4.97 -10.60 9.93
CA ARG A 450 5.12 -9.81 8.70
C ARG A 450 6.53 -9.21 8.55
N ARG A 451 7.11 -8.73 9.66
CA ARG A 451 8.49 -8.19 9.66
C ARG A 451 9.49 -9.29 9.38
N CYS A 452 9.35 -10.44 10.04
CA CYS A 452 10.21 -11.60 9.82
C CYS A 452 10.19 -12.06 8.36
N LEU A 453 8.98 -12.24 7.80
CA LEU A 453 8.78 -12.63 6.40
C LEU A 453 9.41 -11.63 5.42
N THR A 454 9.22 -10.34 5.66
CA THR A 454 9.76 -9.27 4.79
C THR A 454 11.29 -9.27 4.79
N VAL A 455 11.93 -9.36 5.96
CA VAL A 455 13.40 -9.38 6.06
C VAL A 455 13.97 -10.70 5.53
N ALA A 456 13.28 -11.83 5.74
CA ALA A 456 13.66 -13.12 5.17
C ALA A 456 13.57 -13.13 3.63
N GLN A 457 12.55 -12.50 3.04
CA GLN A 457 12.42 -12.32 1.60
C GLN A 457 13.58 -11.49 1.04
N ARG A 458 13.94 -10.38 1.69
CA ARG A 458 15.09 -9.56 1.28
C ARG A 458 16.39 -10.36 1.35
N ALA A 459 16.57 -11.18 2.38
CA ALA A 459 17.74 -12.07 2.49
C ALA A 459 17.76 -13.13 1.38
N ALA A 460 16.61 -13.70 1.04
CA ALA A 460 16.50 -14.65 -0.08
C ALA A 460 16.83 -13.98 -1.42
N GLN A 461 16.36 -12.75 -1.64
CA GLN A 461 16.65 -11.96 -2.84
C GLN A 461 18.14 -11.60 -2.93
N LEU A 462 18.74 -11.11 -1.84
CA LEU A 462 20.15 -10.75 -1.78
C LEU A 462 21.06 -11.94 -2.16
N ALA A 463 20.71 -13.15 -1.74
CA ALA A 463 21.45 -14.37 -2.06
C ALA A 463 21.12 -14.98 -3.43
N GLY A 464 20.47 -14.24 -4.34
CA GLY A 464 20.16 -14.71 -5.70
C GLY A 464 18.80 -15.38 -5.86
N ASN A 465 17.79 -14.91 -5.12
CA ASN A 465 16.42 -15.44 -5.13
C ASN A 465 16.32 -16.92 -4.74
N ILE A 466 17.04 -17.30 -3.70
CA ILE A 466 16.95 -18.67 -3.14
C ILE A 466 15.56 -18.95 -2.56
N PRO A 467 15.12 -20.22 -2.46
CA PRO A 467 13.79 -20.55 -1.95
C PRO A 467 13.53 -20.01 -0.54
N LEU A 468 12.32 -19.52 -0.29
CA LEU A 468 11.85 -19.06 1.01
C LEU A 468 10.79 -20.03 1.56
N THR A 469 10.96 -20.43 2.81
CA THR A 469 10.02 -21.25 3.57
C THR A 469 9.54 -20.45 4.78
N ALA A 470 8.23 -20.37 5.00
CA ALA A 470 7.62 -19.85 6.21
C ALA A 470 7.27 -21.03 7.13
N LEU A 471 7.88 -21.10 8.30
CA LEU A 471 7.70 -22.16 9.28
C LEU A 471 6.98 -21.61 10.51
N HIS A 472 5.75 -22.05 10.75
CA HIS A 472 5.05 -21.78 12.00
C HIS A 472 5.09 -23.01 12.90
N ILE A 473 5.53 -22.84 14.15
CA ILE A 473 5.52 -23.90 15.17
C ILE A 473 4.66 -23.42 16.31
N CYS A 474 3.69 -24.21 16.74
CA CYS A 474 2.88 -23.93 17.91
C CYS A 474 2.81 -25.14 18.84
N VAL A 475 2.68 -24.89 20.14
CA VAL A 475 2.50 -25.95 21.13
C VAL A 475 1.00 -26.23 21.30
N ASP A 476 0.64 -27.51 21.46
CA ASP A 476 -0.72 -27.94 21.77
C ASP A 476 -1.01 -27.75 23.27
N PRO A 477 -1.90 -26.80 23.65
CA PRO A 477 -2.21 -26.54 25.06
C PRO A 477 -2.77 -27.76 25.78
N ASP A 478 -3.52 -28.62 25.08
CA ASP A 478 -4.15 -29.80 25.67
C ASP A 478 -3.12 -30.87 26.07
N LYS A 479 -1.94 -30.86 25.45
CA LYS A 479 -0.81 -31.75 25.81
C LYS A 479 0.03 -31.22 26.97
N LEU A 480 -0.01 -29.92 27.27
CA LEU A 480 0.65 -29.31 28.42
C LEU A 480 -0.13 -29.56 29.72
N ILE A 481 -1.46 -29.54 29.66
CA ILE A 481 -2.35 -29.80 30.82
C ILE A 481 -2.15 -31.23 31.35
N ALA A 482 -1.79 -32.19 30.49
CA ALA A 482 -1.52 -33.57 30.90
C ALA A 482 -0.16 -33.76 31.61
N ALA A 483 0.74 -32.76 31.59
CA ALA A 483 2.12 -32.90 32.04
C ALA A 483 2.49 -32.10 33.30
N ALA A 484 1.67 -31.14 33.75
CA ALA A 484 1.99 -30.27 34.89
C ALA A 484 0.87 -30.24 35.93
N GLU A 485 1.13 -30.81 37.12
CA GLU A 485 0.28 -30.66 38.32
C GLU A 485 0.41 -29.28 38.99
N GLU A 486 1.18 -28.35 38.43
CA GLU A 486 1.23 -26.94 38.84
C GLU A 486 1.06 -26.03 37.62
N ILE A 487 0.06 -25.14 37.67
CA ILE A 487 -0.20 -24.17 36.60
C ILE A 487 0.92 -23.11 36.64
N ASP A 488 1.87 -23.22 35.72
CA ASP A 488 2.94 -22.24 35.52
C ASP A 488 2.43 -21.00 34.75
N LEU A 489 3.15 -19.88 34.91
CA LEU A 489 3.00 -18.62 34.16
C LEU A 489 3.01 -18.85 32.64
N GLN A 490 3.72 -19.87 32.15
CA GLN A 490 3.74 -20.26 30.74
C GLN A 490 2.39 -20.81 30.28
N THR A 491 1.76 -21.71 31.05
CA THR A 491 0.43 -22.26 30.77
C THR A 491 -0.66 -21.19 30.81
N MET A 492 -0.57 -20.24 31.75
CA MET A 492 -1.48 -19.08 31.80
C MET A 492 -1.35 -18.12 30.60
N ARG A 493 -0.17 -18.07 29.96
CA ARG A 493 0.10 -17.22 28.79
C ARG A 493 -0.45 -17.86 27.52
N GLU A 494 -0.24 -19.16 27.35
CA GLU A 494 -0.78 -19.94 26.23
C GLU A 494 -2.31 -19.95 26.25
N LEU A 495 -2.93 -19.98 27.43
CA LEU A 495 -4.39 -19.83 27.58
C LEU A 495 -4.92 -18.42 27.22
N ARG A 496 -4.07 -17.38 27.21
CA ARG A 496 -4.46 -16.00 26.82
C ARG A 496 -4.33 -15.74 25.31
N GLU A 497 -3.52 -16.51 24.60
CA GLU A 497 -3.25 -16.34 23.16
C GLU A 497 -4.16 -17.18 22.26
N GLY A 498 -5.02 -18.00 22.85
CA GLY A 498 -5.96 -18.87 22.14
C GLY A 498 -5.43 -20.29 21.93
N THR A 499 -6.30 -21.14 21.39
CA THR A 499 -5.95 -22.54 21.06
C THR A 499 -4.83 -22.61 20.02
N ALA A 500 -4.14 -23.74 19.91
CA ALA A 500 -3.17 -23.96 18.83
C ALA A 500 -3.76 -23.68 17.43
N GLN A 501 -5.03 -24.04 17.23
CA GLN A 501 -5.75 -23.76 15.98
C GLN A 501 -5.95 -22.25 15.73
N GLU A 502 -6.29 -21.48 16.76
CA GLU A 502 -6.46 -20.03 16.63
C GLU A 502 -5.13 -19.33 16.30
N ARG A 503 -4.04 -19.73 16.97
CA ARG A 503 -2.69 -19.22 16.68
C ARG A 503 -2.25 -19.56 15.26
N LEU A 504 -2.50 -20.79 14.83
CA LEU A 504 -2.22 -21.24 13.47
C LEU A 504 -3.03 -20.44 12.44
N HIS A 505 -4.33 -20.23 12.68
CA HIS A 505 -5.19 -19.41 11.83
C HIS A 505 -4.71 -17.96 11.74
N GLN A 506 -4.31 -17.34 12.85
CA GLN A 506 -3.78 -15.98 12.86
C GLN A 506 -2.45 -15.87 12.09
N ALA A 507 -1.51 -16.77 12.35
CA ALA A 507 -0.23 -16.80 11.66
C ALA A 507 -0.43 -17.03 10.15
N ARG A 508 -1.33 -17.94 9.79
CA ARG A 508 -1.70 -18.24 8.40
C ARG A 508 -2.35 -17.05 7.71
N TYR A 509 -3.29 -16.36 8.38
CA TYR A 509 -3.94 -15.15 7.85
C TYR A 509 -2.93 -14.04 7.55
N ILE A 510 -1.97 -13.81 8.46
CA ILE A 510 -0.92 -12.80 8.24
C ILE A 510 0.02 -13.23 7.12
N PHE A 511 0.37 -14.51 7.05
CA PHE A 511 1.16 -15.06 5.96
C PHE A 511 0.47 -14.89 4.60
N GLU A 512 -0.80 -15.26 4.48
CA GLU A 512 -1.56 -15.14 3.23
C GLU A 512 -1.75 -13.66 2.83
N GLY A 513 -2.04 -12.80 3.81
CA GLY A 513 -2.07 -11.36 3.60
C GLY A 513 -0.73 -10.83 3.09
N TRP A 514 0.38 -11.20 3.72
CA TRP A 514 1.72 -10.82 3.24
C TRP A 514 2.06 -11.43 1.87
N LEU A 515 1.70 -12.69 1.63
CA LEU A 515 1.97 -13.42 0.39
C LEU A 515 1.29 -12.75 -0.81
N ALA A 516 0.03 -12.35 -0.65
CA ALA A 516 -0.76 -11.64 -1.66
C ALA A 516 -0.12 -10.32 -2.14
N PHE A 517 0.75 -9.71 -1.32
CA PHE A 517 1.40 -8.44 -1.64
C PHE A 517 2.92 -8.56 -1.90
N SER A 518 3.58 -9.62 -1.42
CA SER A 518 5.04 -9.74 -1.50
C SER A 518 5.57 -10.16 -2.87
N GLY A 519 4.73 -10.79 -3.71
CA GLY A 519 5.15 -11.44 -4.96
C GLY A 519 6.13 -12.62 -4.75
N ALA A 520 6.38 -13.03 -3.50
CA ALA A 520 7.31 -14.11 -3.18
C ALA A 520 6.68 -15.49 -3.42
N ARG A 521 7.47 -16.45 -3.89
CA ARG A 521 7.10 -17.87 -3.85
C ARG A 521 7.58 -18.44 -2.53
N VAL A 522 6.64 -18.66 -1.60
CA VAL A 522 6.96 -19.13 -0.24
C VAL A 522 6.26 -20.43 0.06
N LYS A 523 7.03 -21.41 0.53
CA LYS A 523 6.49 -22.67 1.06
C LYS A 523 6.02 -22.43 2.49
N TRP A 524 4.75 -22.71 2.79
CA TRP A 524 4.27 -22.74 4.18
C TRP A 524 4.50 -24.13 4.79
N LEU A 525 5.06 -24.15 5.99
CA LEU A 525 5.20 -25.32 6.84
C LEU A 525 4.60 -25.01 8.20
N GLU A 526 3.87 -25.96 8.75
CA GLU A 526 3.27 -25.87 10.08
C GLU A 526 3.58 -27.12 10.89
N HIS A 527 3.88 -26.93 12.16
CA HIS A 527 4.13 -28.02 13.10
C HIS A 527 3.45 -27.74 14.43
N VAL A 528 2.79 -28.76 14.98
CA VAL A 528 2.20 -28.71 16.32
C VAL A 528 3.02 -29.63 17.22
N GLY A 529 3.85 -29.07 18.09
CA GLY A 529 4.80 -29.83 18.90
C GLY A 529 5.76 -28.96 19.71
N ASP A 530 6.79 -29.60 20.27
CA ASP A 530 7.87 -28.92 20.99
C ASP A 530 8.67 -28.02 20.03
N ILE A 531 8.81 -26.74 20.38
CA ILE A 531 9.40 -25.71 19.51
C ILE A 531 10.84 -26.06 19.11
N THR A 532 11.64 -26.51 20.08
CA THR A 532 13.07 -26.77 19.88
C THR A 532 13.31 -27.95 18.93
N SER A 533 12.70 -29.10 19.21
CA SER A 533 12.88 -30.31 18.41
C SER A 533 12.29 -30.18 17.01
N SER A 534 11.13 -29.52 16.88
CA SER A 534 10.47 -29.26 15.60
C SER A 534 11.32 -28.33 14.73
N LEU A 535 11.82 -27.22 15.30
CA LEU A 535 12.69 -26.30 14.58
C LEU A 535 13.95 -27.02 14.08
N VAL A 536 14.64 -27.75 14.96
CA VAL A 536 15.87 -28.48 14.61
C VAL A 536 15.63 -29.53 13.52
N ALA A 537 14.44 -30.15 13.48
CA ALA A 537 14.08 -31.12 12.45
C ALA A 537 13.88 -30.47 11.08
N GLU A 538 13.11 -29.38 11.01
CA GLU A 538 12.72 -28.73 9.76
C GLU A 538 13.84 -27.91 9.12
N VAL A 539 14.71 -27.29 9.93
CA VAL A 539 15.78 -26.41 9.41
C VAL A 539 17.09 -27.14 9.11
N LYS A 540 17.10 -28.48 9.11
CA LYS A 540 18.31 -29.26 8.78
C LYS A 540 18.89 -28.92 7.41
N GLY A 541 18.06 -28.51 6.45
CA GLY A 541 18.46 -28.09 5.10
C GLY A 541 18.79 -26.60 4.97
N ALA A 542 18.40 -25.77 5.95
CA ALA A 542 18.38 -24.32 5.85
C ALA A 542 19.75 -23.72 5.55
N GLY A 543 19.80 -22.85 4.54
CA GLY A 543 20.92 -21.95 4.30
C GLY A 543 20.97 -20.83 5.34
N LEU A 544 19.81 -20.35 5.79
CA LEU A 544 19.64 -19.28 6.78
C LEU A 544 18.31 -19.44 7.53
N ILE A 545 18.30 -19.17 8.83
CA ILE A 545 17.07 -19.15 9.64
C ILE A 545 16.79 -17.70 10.03
N ALA A 546 15.67 -17.13 9.59
CA ALA A 546 15.23 -15.81 10.02
C ALA A 546 14.27 -15.95 11.21
N VAL A 547 14.54 -15.22 12.29
CA VAL A 547 13.73 -15.24 13.52
C VAL A 547 13.54 -13.80 14.01
N ALA A 548 12.31 -13.39 14.27
CA ALA A 548 12.04 -12.07 14.84
C ALA A 548 12.38 -11.97 16.32
N GLN A 549 12.68 -10.76 16.78
CA GLN A 549 12.87 -10.44 18.18
C GLN A 549 11.58 -10.76 18.96
N PRO A 550 11.64 -11.69 19.93
CA PRO A 550 10.50 -12.04 20.76
C PRO A 550 10.24 -10.93 21.78
N HIS A 551 8.99 -10.81 22.25
CA HIS A 551 8.65 -9.84 23.30
C HIS A 551 9.40 -10.09 24.62
N ASN A 552 9.73 -11.36 24.90
CA ASN A 552 10.56 -11.74 26.05
C ASN A 552 11.73 -12.61 25.59
N LEU A 553 12.94 -12.04 25.58
CA LEU A 553 14.16 -12.75 25.22
C LEU A 553 14.50 -13.89 26.18
N ASP A 554 14.09 -13.81 27.45
CA ASP A 554 14.43 -14.81 28.47
C ASP A 554 13.59 -16.10 28.33
N ALA A 555 12.55 -16.08 27.50
CA ALA A 555 11.65 -17.22 27.23
C ALA A 555 11.58 -17.58 25.74
N ALA A 556 12.64 -17.27 24.98
CA ALA A 556 12.66 -17.32 23.52
C ALA A 556 13.14 -18.68 22.95
N ASP A 557 12.30 -19.70 23.05
CA ASP A 557 12.69 -21.08 22.69
C ASP A 557 13.14 -21.24 21.23
N ALA A 558 12.45 -20.68 20.22
CA ALA A 558 12.92 -20.82 18.83
C ALA A 558 14.19 -20.02 18.56
N LEU A 559 14.33 -18.81 19.13
CA LEU A 559 15.56 -18.02 18.94
C LEU A 559 16.78 -18.73 19.56
N HIS A 560 16.61 -19.27 20.77
CA HIS A 560 17.65 -20.06 21.43
C HIS A 560 18.00 -21.32 20.62
N ALA A 561 16.99 -22.08 20.20
CA ALA A 561 17.19 -23.27 19.38
C ALA A 561 17.87 -22.93 18.04
N ALA A 562 17.44 -21.87 17.36
CA ALA A 562 18.01 -21.40 16.10
C ALA A 562 19.50 -21.10 16.25
N ILE A 563 19.90 -20.33 17.27
CA ILE A 563 21.29 -19.91 17.48
C ILE A 563 22.18 -21.07 17.94
N PHE A 564 21.71 -21.91 18.85
CA PHE A 564 22.58 -22.85 19.59
C PHE A 564 22.44 -24.31 19.18
N ASN A 565 21.34 -24.73 18.56
CA ASN A 565 21.03 -26.14 18.33
C ASN A 565 21.01 -26.54 16.85
N THR A 566 20.86 -25.59 15.91
CA THR A 566 20.73 -25.91 14.47
C THR A 566 22.06 -25.99 13.72
N GLY A 567 23.08 -25.28 14.20
CA GLY A 567 24.35 -25.11 13.47
C GLY A 567 24.22 -24.31 12.16
N ARG A 568 23.12 -23.57 11.98
CA ARG A 568 22.84 -22.71 10.82
C ARG A 568 23.02 -21.23 11.19
N PRO A 569 23.39 -20.37 10.23
CA PRO A 569 23.38 -18.94 10.49
C PRO A 569 21.94 -18.46 10.74
N VAL A 570 21.79 -17.53 11.68
CA VAL A 570 20.50 -16.94 12.07
C VAL A 570 20.48 -15.49 11.62
N LEU A 571 19.39 -15.06 10.98
CA LEU A 571 19.09 -13.66 10.75
C LEU A 571 18.08 -13.20 11.79
N PHE A 572 18.57 -12.52 12.82
CA PHE A 572 17.75 -11.91 13.83
C PHE A 572 17.08 -10.65 13.28
N VAL A 573 15.75 -10.57 13.40
CA VAL A 573 14.94 -9.47 12.85
C VAL A 573 14.40 -8.61 13.99
N PRO A 574 14.85 -7.35 14.16
CA PRO A 574 14.36 -6.49 15.23
C PRO A 574 12.88 -6.15 15.04
N THR A 575 12.16 -6.07 16.16
CA THR A 575 10.74 -5.68 16.18
C THR A 575 10.53 -4.21 16.57
N GLU A 576 11.53 -3.58 17.17
CA GLU A 576 11.51 -2.16 17.56
C GLU A 576 12.14 -1.26 16.50
N GLY A 577 11.52 -0.09 16.28
CA GLY A 577 11.98 0.92 15.33
C GLY A 577 11.66 0.60 13.86
N ASP A 578 12.19 1.45 12.98
CA ASP A 578 12.04 1.32 11.54
C ASP A 578 13.03 0.28 11.00
N LEU A 579 12.53 -0.63 10.16
CA LEU A 579 13.42 -1.52 9.41
C LEU A 579 14.13 -0.72 8.30
N PRO A 580 15.42 -0.97 8.05
CA PRO A 580 16.10 -0.44 6.86
C PRO A 580 15.30 -0.76 5.58
N PRO A 581 15.27 0.14 4.58
CA PRO A 581 14.51 -0.11 3.34
C PRO A 581 15.13 -1.23 2.49
N THR A 582 16.43 -1.47 2.65
CA THR A 582 17.23 -2.45 1.91
C THR A 582 17.83 -3.50 2.85
N LEU A 583 18.46 -4.51 2.27
CA LEU A 583 19.35 -5.43 2.99
C LEU A 583 20.54 -5.71 2.06
N GLY A 584 21.74 -5.29 2.46
CA GLY A 584 22.96 -5.50 1.68
C GLY A 584 23.53 -4.27 0.98
N GLU A 585 22.95 -3.08 1.14
CA GLU A 585 23.62 -1.85 0.66
C GLU A 585 24.90 -1.58 1.45
N HIS A 586 24.86 -1.74 2.78
CA HIS A 586 26.04 -1.62 3.62
C HIS A 586 25.95 -2.54 4.84
N ILE A 587 26.73 -3.62 4.81
CA ILE A 587 26.78 -4.57 5.92
C ILE A 587 28.02 -4.32 6.78
N VAL A 588 27.79 -4.19 8.10
CA VAL A 588 28.85 -4.10 9.10
C VAL A 588 29.19 -5.47 9.65
N ILE A 589 30.47 -5.85 9.60
CA ILE A 589 30.97 -7.08 10.21
C ILE A 589 31.59 -6.73 11.56
N ALA A 590 30.91 -7.09 12.65
CA ALA A 590 31.40 -6.92 14.00
C ALA A 590 32.49 -7.96 14.30
N TRP A 591 33.75 -7.51 14.37
CA TRP A 591 34.89 -8.41 14.43
C TRP A 591 35.55 -8.47 15.80
N LYS A 592 35.74 -9.71 16.25
CA LYS A 592 36.62 -10.09 17.37
C LYS A 592 37.27 -11.42 17.00
N PRO A 593 38.60 -11.61 17.17
CA PRO A 593 39.31 -12.82 16.75
C PRO A 593 38.93 -14.04 17.61
N ARG A 594 37.73 -14.58 17.39
CA ARG A 594 37.11 -15.70 18.09
C ARG A 594 36.42 -16.61 17.07
N THR A 595 36.24 -17.88 17.43
CA THR A 595 35.66 -18.91 16.56
C THR A 595 34.27 -18.54 16.05
N GLN A 596 33.43 -17.94 16.90
CA GLN A 596 32.06 -17.52 16.59
C GLN A 596 32.03 -16.49 15.45
N ALA A 597 32.87 -15.45 15.55
CA ALA A 597 32.96 -14.40 14.51
C ALA A 597 33.49 -14.97 13.18
N ARG A 598 34.49 -15.86 13.22
CA ARG A 598 34.97 -16.58 12.02
C ARG A 598 33.86 -17.40 11.37
N LYS A 599 33.10 -18.16 12.16
CA LYS A 599 31.97 -18.95 11.66
C LYS A 599 30.88 -18.07 11.07
N ALA A 600 30.55 -16.94 11.70
CA ALA A 600 29.55 -16.01 11.20
C ALA A 600 29.90 -15.56 9.78
N ILE A 601 31.10 -15.01 9.57
CA ILE A 601 31.59 -14.60 8.25
C ILE A 601 31.56 -15.77 7.26
N ALA A 602 32.12 -16.92 7.64
CA ALA A 602 32.24 -18.08 6.76
C ALA A 602 30.88 -18.64 6.32
N ARG A 603 29.85 -18.58 7.17
CA ARG A 603 28.51 -19.08 6.87
C ARG A 603 27.62 -18.07 6.18
N THR A 604 27.97 -16.78 6.22
CA THR A 604 27.19 -15.72 5.56
C THR A 604 27.79 -15.24 4.23
N ILE A 605 28.80 -15.93 3.68
CA ILE A 605 29.45 -15.60 2.40
C ILE A 605 28.46 -15.33 1.25
N PRO A 606 27.36 -16.10 1.06
CA PRO A 606 26.40 -15.81 0.00
C PRO A 606 25.83 -14.38 0.06
N TRP A 607 25.50 -13.88 1.25
CA TRP A 607 24.98 -12.53 1.46
C TRP A 607 26.08 -11.47 1.43
N LEU A 608 27.25 -11.76 2.03
CA LEU A 608 28.38 -10.84 2.02
C LEU A 608 28.91 -10.57 0.61
N ARG A 609 28.91 -11.56 -0.27
CA ARG A 609 29.34 -11.39 -1.66
C ARG A 609 28.41 -10.50 -2.48
N ALA A 610 27.11 -10.52 -2.16
CA ALA A 610 26.10 -9.72 -2.84
C ALA A 610 25.96 -8.30 -2.27
N ALA A 611 26.58 -8.03 -1.12
CA ALA A 611 26.54 -6.72 -0.50
C ALA A 611 27.34 -5.68 -1.31
N ARG A 612 26.80 -4.46 -1.43
CA ARG A 612 27.44 -3.36 -2.17
C ARG A 612 28.64 -2.79 -1.42
N GLN A 613 28.54 -2.66 -0.10
CA GLN A 613 29.62 -2.20 0.77
C GLN A 613 29.72 -3.05 2.02
N LEU A 614 30.96 -3.34 2.44
CA LEU A 614 31.28 -4.05 3.66
C LEU A 614 32.28 -3.28 4.51
N THR A 615 32.01 -3.16 5.80
CA THR A 615 32.96 -2.59 6.76
C THR A 615 33.15 -3.52 7.95
N ILE A 616 34.39 -3.96 8.16
CA ILE A 616 34.82 -4.68 9.36
C ILE A 616 35.00 -3.66 10.48
N VAL A 617 34.20 -3.76 11.53
CA VAL A 617 34.28 -2.92 12.71
C VAL A 617 34.85 -3.73 13.87
N ALA A 618 36.02 -3.32 14.36
CA ALA A 618 36.59 -3.84 15.60
C ALA A 618 36.50 -2.79 16.70
N VAL A 619 35.77 -3.12 17.76
CA VAL A 619 35.62 -2.27 18.95
C VAL A 619 36.55 -2.78 20.04
N ASP A 620 37.49 -1.94 20.48
CA ASP A 620 38.44 -2.27 21.54
C ASP A 620 38.70 -1.09 22.51
N GLU A 621 39.21 -1.42 23.69
CA GLU A 621 39.61 -0.43 24.72
C GLU A 621 41.05 0.06 24.52
N THR A 622 41.88 -0.64 23.73
CA THR A 622 43.33 -0.37 23.62
C THR A 622 43.75 0.28 22.30
N GLY A 623 42.83 0.43 21.34
CA GLY A 623 43.08 1.03 20.01
C GLY A 623 43.96 0.18 19.09
N ALA A 624 44.30 -1.06 19.48
CA ALA A 624 45.35 -1.83 18.83
C ALA A 624 44.87 -2.61 17.59
N GLY A 625 43.57 -2.69 17.33
CA GLY A 625 43.03 -3.25 16.09
C GLY A 625 43.43 -4.69 15.80
N GLN A 626 43.78 -5.45 16.85
CA GLN A 626 44.33 -6.79 16.71
C GLN A 626 43.32 -7.74 16.06
N GLY A 627 43.68 -8.24 14.88
CA GLY A 627 42.98 -9.33 14.20
C GLY A 627 42.13 -8.93 12.98
N CYS A 628 41.93 -7.65 12.65
CA CYS A 628 41.16 -7.29 11.45
C CYS A 628 41.82 -7.75 10.14
N ALA A 629 43.16 -7.82 10.11
CA ALA A 629 43.92 -8.33 8.97
C ALA A 629 43.57 -9.79 8.64
N GLU A 630 43.19 -10.59 9.66
CA GLU A 630 42.78 -11.97 9.48
C GLU A 630 41.41 -12.06 8.78
N ALA A 631 40.42 -11.31 9.27
CA ALA A 631 39.09 -11.25 8.64
C ALA A 631 39.17 -10.69 7.22
N LEU A 632 39.98 -9.65 7.02
CA LEU A 632 40.18 -9.05 5.71
C LEU A 632 40.85 -10.04 4.74
N GLY A 633 41.86 -10.80 5.21
CA GLY A 633 42.49 -11.86 4.43
C GLY A 633 41.49 -12.96 4.03
N PHE A 634 40.68 -13.43 4.97
CA PHE A 634 39.65 -14.44 4.70
C PHE A 634 38.61 -13.97 3.69
N LEU A 635 38.12 -12.73 3.81
CA LEU A 635 37.18 -12.16 2.83
C LEU A 635 37.82 -12.03 1.45
N LYS A 636 39.08 -11.58 1.40
CA LYS A 636 39.83 -11.45 0.15
C LYS A 636 40.01 -12.79 -0.56
N ASP A 637 40.28 -13.87 0.18
CA ASP A 637 40.37 -15.24 -0.36
C ASP A 637 39.03 -15.72 -0.93
N GLN A 638 37.90 -15.15 -0.49
CA GLN A 638 36.55 -15.40 -1.02
C GLN A 638 36.13 -14.44 -2.14
N GLY A 639 37.04 -13.55 -2.57
CA GLY A 639 36.80 -12.54 -3.60
C GLY A 639 36.01 -11.32 -3.12
N ILE A 640 35.99 -11.07 -1.81
CA ILE A 640 35.17 -10.02 -1.18
C ILE A 640 36.08 -8.89 -0.66
N SER A 641 35.77 -7.65 -1.03
CA SER A 641 36.44 -6.45 -0.51
C SER A 641 35.69 -5.87 0.68
N ALA A 642 36.42 -5.41 1.70
CA ALA A 642 35.86 -4.74 2.86
C ALA A 642 36.79 -3.66 3.37
N GLU A 643 36.21 -2.60 3.93
CA GLU A 643 36.93 -1.57 4.66
C GLU A 643 37.14 -2.00 6.12
N VAL A 644 38.19 -1.50 6.78
CA VAL A 644 38.44 -1.78 8.19
C VAL A 644 38.29 -0.49 8.98
N ARG A 645 37.46 -0.51 10.02
CA ARG A 645 37.28 0.60 10.95
C ARG A 645 37.58 0.15 12.37
N HIS A 646 38.54 0.82 12.99
CA HIS A 646 38.90 0.62 14.38
C HIS A 646 38.17 1.65 15.24
N VAL A 647 37.48 1.17 16.26
CA VAL A 647 36.60 2.00 17.09
C VAL A 647 37.02 1.84 18.54
N HIS A 648 37.43 2.95 19.14
CA HIS A 648 37.79 2.99 20.55
C HIS A 648 36.54 3.13 21.42
N THR A 649 36.43 2.31 22.46
CA THR A 649 35.39 2.42 23.50
C THR A 649 35.95 3.11 24.75
N GLN A 650 35.19 4.01 25.35
CA GLN A 650 35.60 4.66 26.60
C GLN A 650 35.50 3.68 27.78
N PRO A 651 36.32 3.83 28.84
CA PRO A 651 36.19 3.02 30.06
C PRO A 651 34.76 3.07 30.62
N GLY A 652 34.11 1.91 30.75
CA GLY A 652 32.72 1.80 31.23
C GLY A 652 31.64 1.87 30.15
N GLN A 653 31.98 2.18 28.90
CA GLN A 653 31.04 2.12 27.78
C GLN A 653 30.86 0.68 27.29
N HIS A 654 29.61 0.24 27.14
CA HIS A 654 29.30 -1.11 26.69
C HIS A 654 29.68 -1.33 25.21
N ILE A 655 30.50 -2.35 24.93
CA ILE A 655 31.00 -2.65 23.58
C ILE A 655 29.87 -2.84 22.56
N GLY A 656 28.78 -3.54 22.96
CA GLY A 656 27.61 -3.74 22.10
C GLY A 656 26.89 -2.44 21.72
N ALA A 657 26.69 -1.54 22.68
CA ALA A 657 26.08 -0.24 22.41
C ALA A 657 26.97 0.61 21.49
N ARG A 658 28.29 0.55 21.67
CA ARG A 658 29.24 1.23 20.80
C ARG A 658 29.22 0.68 19.37
N LEU A 659 29.11 -0.64 19.21
CA LEU A 659 28.98 -1.29 17.91
C LEU A 659 27.70 -0.84 17.18
N LEU A 660 26.55 -0.81 17.87
CA LEU A 660 25.29 -0.37 17.29
C LEU A 660 25.34 1.10 16.84
N SER A 661 25.89 1.97 17.70
CA SER A 661 26.09 3.39 17.37
C SER A 661 27.01 3.57 16.15
N GLU A 662 28.03 2.73 16.01
CA GLU A 662 28.92 2.79 14.85
C GLU A 662 28.25 2.30 13.57
N ALA A 663 27.44 1.24 13.64
CA ALA A 663 26.67 0.74 12.51
C ALA A 663 25.67 1.80 12.00
N GLU A 664 25.02 2.51 12.91
CA GLU A 664 24.15 3.64 12.59
C GLU A 664 24.95 4.80 11.95
N ALA A 665 26.11 5.15 12.49
CA ALA A 665 26.98 6.19 11.93
C ALA A 665 27.52 5.85 10.52
N LEU A 666 27.61 4.56 10.20
CA LEU A 666 27.96 4.06 8.86
C LEU A 666 26.75 3.97 7.93
N ALA A 667 25.53 4.26 8.41
CA ALA A 667 24.28 4.03 7.68
C ALA A 667 24.14 2.57 7.20
N ALA A 668 24.59 1.62 8.04
CA ALA A 668 24.49 0.20 7.75
C ALA A 668 23.03 -0.27 7.71
N ASP A 669 22.73 -1.24 6.85
CA ASP A 669 21.41 -1.88 6.76
C ASP A 669 21.39 -3.32 7.30
N ALA A 670 22.55 -3.87 7.68
CA ALA A 670 22.66 -5.12 8.44
C ALA A 670 23.97 -5.22 9.23
N ILE A 671 23.99 -6.10 10.23
CA ILE A 671 25.18 -6.45 11.01
C ILE A 671 25.48 -7.96 10.85
N VAL A 672 26.74 -8.36 10.81
CA VAL A 672 27.19 -9.75 10.98
C VAL A 672 28.02 -9.87 12.24
N MET A 673 27.66 -10.78 13.15
CA MET A 673 28.41 -10.99 14.40
C MET A 673 28.41 -12.45 14.88
N GLY A 674 29.34 -12.80 15.75
CA GLY A 674 29.32 -14.07 16.48
C GLY A 674 28.35 -14.03 17.68
N ALA A 675 27.66 -15.14 17.95
CA ALA A 675 26.80 -15.32 19.12
C ALA A 675 27.49 -16.17 20.20
N PHE A 676 27.34 -15.82 21.48
CA PHE A 676 27.95 -16.54 22.61
C PHE A 676 26.88 -17.13 23.54
N ARG A 677 27.16 -18.32 24.12
CA ARG A 677 26.24 -19.04 24.99
C ARG A 677 26.26 -18.45 26.40
N PHE A 678 25.07 -18.29 26.97
CA PHE A 678 24.85 -17.79 28.32
C PHE A 678 25.21 -18.86 29.36
N GLY A 679 26.06 -18.49 30.33
CA GLY A 679 26.28 -19.27 31.54
C GLY A 679 25.79 -18.43 32.72
N GLN A 680 24.79 -18.95 33.47
CA GLN A 680 24.03 -18.30 34.54
C GLN A 680 24.83 -17.67 35.70
N ILE A 681 26.17 -17.75 35.71
CA ILE A 681 27.00 -17.25 36.82
C ILE A 681 27.89 -16.05 36.41
N PHE A 682 27.99 -15.72 35.11
CA PHE A 682 28.83 -14.60 34.65
C PHE A 682 28.06 -13.35 34.17
N GLU A 683 26.73 -13.39 34.12
CA GLU A 683 25.91 -12.28 33.60
C GLU A 683 25.63 -11.16 34.61
N CYS A 684 25.80 -11.39 35.92
CA CYS A 684 25.38 -10.42 36.91
C CYS A 684 26.27 -9.17 37.01
N VAL A 685 27.38 -9.08 36.26
CA VAL A 685 28.34 -7.97 36.40
C VAL A 685 28.76 -7.30 35.07
N PHE A 686 28.68 -7.98 33.92
CA PHE A 686 29.09 -7.40 32.62
C PHE A 686 28.26 -7.99 31.46
N GLY A 687 27.06 -7.47 31.22
CA GLY A 687 26.18 -7.90 30.12
C GLY A 687 26.93 -8.24 28.83
N GLY A 688 26.61 -9.39 28.22
CA GLY A 688 27.32 -9.83 27.01
C GLY A 688 27.01 -8.95 25.81
N VAL A 689 27.99 -8.74 24.91
CA VAL A 689 27.79 -8.01 23.62
C VAL A 689 26.62 -8.57 22.82
N THR A 690 26.44 -9.90 22.80
CA THR A 690 25.31 -10.56 22.14
C THR A 690 23.97 -10.13 22.75
N HIS A 691 23.86 -10.08 24.07
CA HIS A 691 22.61 -9.73 24.76
C HIS A 691 22.23 -8.27 24.54
N GLU A 692 23.21 -7.37 24.60
CA GLU A 692 23.02 -5.96 24.30
C GLU A 692 22.53 -5.74 22.86
N VAL A 693 23.12 -6.44 21.89
CA VAL A 693 22.70 -6.33 20.49
C VAL A 693 21.29 -6.88 20.29
N LEU A 694 20.97 -8.06 20.85
CA LEU A 694 19.64 -8.65 20.74
C LEU A 694 18.54 -7.78 21.36
N ARG A 695 18.85 -7.02 22.42
CA ARG A 695 17.89 -6.10 23.06
C ARG A 695 17.72 -4.79 22.31
N ASN A 696 18.81 -4.20 21.83
CA ASN A 696 18.83 -2.78 21.45
C ASN A 696 19.06 -2.55 19.94
N THR A 697 19.26 -3.59 19.13
CA THR A 697 19.47 -3.41 17.70
C THR A 697 18.19 -2.95 16.99
N ARG A 698 18.35 -2.03 16.04
CA ARG A 698 17.32 -1.64 15.05
C ARG A 698 17.63 -2.17 13.65
N LEU A 699 18.76 -2.85 13.50
CA LEU A 699 19.22 -3.44 12.24
C LEU A 699 19.05 -4.96 12.28
N PRO A 700 18.71 -5.61 11.15
CA PRO A 700 18.83 -7.06 11.01
C PRO A 700 20.26 -7.53 11.31
N VAL A 701 20.38 -8.63 12.08
CA VAL A 701 21.69 -9.15 12.52
C VAL A 701 21.87 -10.59 12.10
N PHE A 702 22.85 -10.87 11.24
CA PHE A 702 23.33 -12.21 10.98
C PHE A 702 24.20 -12.71 12.12
N MET A 703 23.89 -13.88 12.66
CA MET A 703 24.49 -14.45 13.86
C MET A 703 24.86 -15.92 13.67
N MET A 704 25.94 -16.34 14.33
CA MET A 704 26.37 -17.73 14.37
C MET A 704 27.13 -18.05 15.66
N HIS A 705 26.87 -19.21 16.25
CA HIS A 705 27.56 -19.74 17.43
C HIS A 705 28.70 -20.72 17.09
#